data_AF-A0A3L6ZLS2-F1
#
_entry.id   AF-A0A3L6ZLS2-F1
#
_cell.length_a   1.000
_cell.length_b   1.000
_cell.length_c   1.000
_cell.angle_alpha   90.00
_cell.angle_beta   90.00
_cell.angle_gamma   90.00
#
_symmetry.space_group_name_H-M   'P 1'
#
loop_
_entity.id
_entity.type
_entity.pdbx_description
1 polymer ?
#
loop_
_entity_poly.entity_id
_entity_poly.type
_entity_poly.pdbx_seq_one_letter_code
_entity_poly.pdbx_strand_id
1 'polypeptide(L)'
;MSRHQGPPPPGRILWVDTGRGLAIVLVALFHSTNWLSGAGLPEHGWTTANEVVATLRMPLFFTLSGLFAAKWLHASWGQLVRSKIVLFAWMFVLWGAIGTAAQLLGLAARGDAVNPLGSLRDYLLSPLQPRLELWFIWALGLFFIIAKLTRRVPPPVLLAAAAVVSAAALTDWEALTGDGGWAAVNVGWAGMAKYFVFFLSGLLFRRRLVAAVDAVTPLRGAVVLVGWLGLSLVSVLGGARAIPGVALLTALAGVAAGLVIARALSGVRLLPFLGARTLPIYVTHTPLIIVFVAALTPVLAVGPRPVLAMLLPPVLAAVAITIGVVLDTAVRNTRLRVLFEPPRRRTPGGTVSDPVRVLQSFPEPRATTNPYIVMLRDALDRTEGVSVRTFTWRRALFGRYDVFHVHWPEILPRGTSPLKTLLRHVTTAALVARWRLTGTPVVRTQHNIASHEGSTGATRRLLDAIDTATRLTIDLNGRTPALGDRPQRTILHGHYRDWYRASPHPRAVPGRLGCIGMIRPYKGIDTLVAAVVDAAEPSISLVVAGKPLNETVMAGLRRAAGDDPRVLLSPGFLSDDEFAARIGESELIVLPYPAMLNSGGALAALSLDRPVLVPDNPVTRALAEEVGRDWVSLFRGPLTAAAVTTALAQVRRTHGGRPSLDAREWGRAGQEHREAYREALRLRGDSSHRSGRRARSRRSAATAPPAVPSGGSAHDTAR
;
A
#
# COMPACT_ATOMS: atom_id res chain seq x y z
N MET A 1 23.19 -11.97 6.38
CA MET A 1 22.54 -10.97 5.49
C MET A 1 21.70 -9.98 6.29
N SER A 2 22.34 -8.88 6.72
CA SER A 2 21.79 -7.81 7.55
C SER A 2 20.97 -6.81 6.72
N ARG A 3 19.64 -6.94 6.72
CA ARG A 3 18.76 -5.90 6.17
C ARG A 3 18.62 -4.75 7.17
N HIS A 4 19.28 -3.62 6.89
CA HIS A 4 19.03 -2.34 7.51
C HIS A 4 17.57 -1.90 7.24
N GLN A 5 16.73 -1.92 8.26
CA GLN A 5 15.56 -1.05 8.32
C GLN A 5 16.04 0.27 8.92
N GLY A 6 15.71 1.39 8.27
CA GLY A 6 16.08 2.72 8.75
C GLY A 6 15.60 2.98 10.18
N PRO A 7 16.20 3.97 10.87
CA PRO A 7 15.88 4.28 12.25
C PRO A 7 14.37 4.54 12.42
N PRO A 8 13.81 4.21 13.61
CA PRO A 8 12.41 4.51 13.89
C PRO A 8 12.14 6.02 13.70
N PRO A 9 10.93 6.40 13.26
CA PRO A 9 10.59 7.80 13.04
C PRO A 9 10.84 8.64 14.30
N PRO A 10 11.29 9.90 14.16
CA PRO A 10 11.70 10.74 15.28
C PRO A 10 10.57 10.86 16.33
N GLY A 11 10.90 10.57 17.60
CA GLY A 11 9.98 10.64 18.75
C GLY A 11 9.34 9.32 19.21
N ARG A 12 9.65 8.18 18.60
CA ARG A 12 9.15 6.86 19.02
C ARG A 12 10.08 6.17 20.03
N ILE A 13 9.61 5.93 21.25
CA ILE A 13 10.38 5.30 22.32
C ILE A 13 10.33 3.77 22.18
N LEU A 14 11.45 3.14 21.82
CA LEU A 14 11.52 1.71 21.44
C LEU A 14 11.17 0.76 22.60
N TRP A 15 11.63 1.05 23.82
CA TRP A 15 11.33 0.21 24.98
C TRP A 15 9.83 0.24 25.36
N VAL A 16 9.11 1.32 25.03
CA VAL A 16 7.66 1.40 25.28
C VAL A 16 6.90 0.41 24.40
N ASP A 17 7.27 0.28 23.13
CA ASP A 17 6.71 -0.75 22.25
C ASP A 17 7.13 -2.14 22.70
N THR A 18 8.37 -2.30 23.18
CA THR A 18 8.85 -3.57 23.75
C THR A 18 8.00 -4.01 24.92
N GLY A 19 7.69 -3.10 25.85
CA GLY A 19 6.84 -3.39 27.00
C GLY A 19 5.41 -3.75 26.62
N ARG A 20 4.85 -3.12 25.58
CA ARG A 20 3.55 -3.51 25.01
C ARG A 20 3.58 -4.89 24.37
N GLY A 21 4.66 -5.20 23.65
CA GLY A 21 4.93 -6.51 23.07
C GLY A 21 5.04 -7.60 24.13
N LEU A 22 5.79 -7.33 25.21
CA LEU A 22 5.91 -8.21 26.36
C LEU A 22 4.55 -8.46 27.00
N ALA A 23 3.81 -7.39 27.32
CA ALA A 23 2.50 -7.52 27.97
C ALA A 23 1.52 -8.35 27.12
N ILE A 24 1.46 -8.15 25.79
CA ILE A 24 0.53 -8.93 24.96
C ILE A 24 0.95 -10.40 24.82
N VAL A 25 2.25 -10.72 24.82
CA VAL A 25 2.74 -12.10 24.84
C VAL A 25 2.33 -12.79 26.14
N LEU A 26 2.54 -12.13 27.29
CA LEU A 26 2.17 -12.66 28.60
C LEU A 26 0.65 -12.82 28.74
N VAL A 27 -0.15 -11.95 28.12
CA VAL A 27 -1.62 -12.09 28.06
C VAL A 27 -2.01 -13.33 27.26
N ALA A 28 -1.47 -13.49 26.05
CA ALA A 28 -1.77 -14.67 25.23
C ALA A 28 -1.38 -15.98 25.93
N LEU A 29 -0.21 -16.00 26.59
CA LEU A 29 0.26 -17.16 27.34
C LEU A 29 -0.71 -17.57 28.45
N PHE A 30 -1.17 -16.62 29.25
CA PHE A 30 -2.16 -16.88 30.30
C PHE A 30 -3.49 -17.43 29.77
N HIS A 31 -4.00 -16.90 28.65
CA HIS A 31 -5.23 -17.46 28.09
C HIS A 31 -4.99 -18.85 27.50
N SER A 32 -3.81 -19.12 26.94
CA SER A 32 -3.45 -20.47 26.52
C SER A 32 -3.40 -21.44 27.70
N THR A 33 -2.77 -21.07 28.83
CA THR A 33 -2.75 -21.91 30.03
C THR A 33 -4.15 -22.16 30.58
N ASN A 34 -4.98 -21.11 30.71
CA ASN A 34 -6.32 -21.24 31.30
C ASN A 34 -7.26 -22.10 30.46
N TRP A 35 -7.24 -21.92 29.13
CA TRP A 35 -8.11 -22.71 28.25
C TRP A 35 -7.65 -24.16 28.14
N LEU A 36 -6.35 -24.43 28.15
CA LEU A 36 -5.83 -25.80 28.18
C LEU A 36 -6.13 -26.50 29.51
N SER A 37 -6.00 -25.80 30.63
CA SER A 37 -6.40 -26.28 31.96
C SER A 37 -7.89 -26.63 32.00
N GLY A 38 -8.75 -25.73 31.51
CA GLY A 38 -10.18 -25.97 31.38
C GLY A 38 -10.56 -27.05 30.36
N ALA A 39 -9.60 -27.63 29.63
CA ALA A 39 -9.76 -28.80 28.77
C ALA A 39 -9.12 -30.07 29.37
N GLY A 40 -8.71 -30.04 30.64
CA GLY A 40 -8.19 -31.18 31.39
C GLY A 40 -6.66 -31.33 31.40
N LEU A 41 -5.90 -30.36 30.86
CA LEU A 41 -4.44 -30.41 30.88
C LEU A 41 -3.89 -29.89 32.23
N PRO A 42 -3.13 -30.69 33.01
CA PRO A 42 -2.65 -30.26 34.32
C PRO A 42 -1.76 -29.01 34.29
N GLU A 43 -1.88 -28.12 35.27
CA GLU A 43 -1.25 -26.79 35.25
C GLU A 43 0.25 -26.74 35.64
N HIS A 44 1.03 -27.82 35.53
CA HIS A 44 2.47 -27.96 35.94
C HIS A 44 3.29 -26.67 36.21
N GLY A 45 3.09 -26.02 37.36
CA GLY A 45 3.78 -24.78 37.77
C GLY A 45 3.34 -23.50 37.05
N TRP A 46 2.48 -23.60 36.02
CA TRP A 46 1.91 -22.47 35.29
C TRP A 46 1.02 -21.59 36.17
N THR A 47 0.31 -22.15 37.15
CA THR A 47 -0.53 -21.40 38.10
C THR A 47 0.30 -20.37 38.85
N THR A 48 1.35 -20.82 39.56
CA THR A 48 2.27 -19.96 40.32
C THR A 48 2.98 -18.96 39.41
N ALA A 49 3.45 -19.40 38.24
CA ALA A 49 4.09 -18.51 37.28
C ALA A 49 3.14 -17.39 36.80
N ASN A 50 1.89 -17.75 36.47
CA ASN A 50 0.86 -16.81 36.04
C ASN A 50 0.50 -15.81 37.14
N GLU A 51 0.42 -16.26 38.39
CA GLU A 51 0.14 -15.39 39.54
C GLU A 51 1.25 -14.37 39.80
N VAL A 52 2.52 -14.77 39.71
CA VAL A 52 3.65 -13.84 39.83
C VAL A 52 3.62 -12.85 38.67
N VAL A 53 3.49 -13.36 37.44
CA VAL A 53 3.44 -12.54 36.21
C VAL A 53 2.22 -11.61 36.18
N ALA A 54 1.11 -11.95 36.83
CA ALA A 54 -0.09 -11.12 36.89
C ALA A 54 0.17 -9.75 37.52
N THR A 55 1.07 -9.67 38.51
CA THR A 55 1.49 -8.40 39.16
C THR A 55 2.17 -7.43 38.18
N LEU A 56 2.74 -7.95 37.09
CA LEU A 56 3.41 -7.16 36.07
C LEU A 56 2.50 -6.93 34.85
N ARG A 57 1.88 -8.00 34.34
CA ARG A 57 1.25 -8.07 33.01
C ARG A 57 0.22 -6.97 32.73
N MET A 58 -0.87 -6.92 33.49
CA MET A 58 -1.95 -5.94 33.27
C MET A 58 -1.57 -4.54 33.79
N PRO A 59 -0.96 -4.40 34.99
CA PRO A 59 -0.47 -3.11 35.48
C PRO A 59 0.50 -2.41 34.52
N LEU A 60 1.45 -3.15 33.93
CA LEU A 60 2.38 -2.63 32.93
C LEU A 60 1.61 -2.13 31.69
N PHE A 61 0.69 -2.94 31.15
CA PHE A 61 -0.07 -2.57 29.96
C PHE A 61 -0.82 -1.23 30.16
N PHE A 62 -1.51 -1.09 31.29
CA PHE A 62 -2.28 0.12 31.59
C PHE A 62 -1.37 1.34 31.81
N THR A 63 -0.24 1.16 32.49
CA THR A 63 0.80 2.21 32.61
C THR A 63 1.27 2.68 31.23
N LEU A 64 1.66 1.74 30.35
CA LEU A 64 2.10 2.04 28.97
C LEU A 64 0.99 2.63 28.08
N SER A 65 -0.28 2.41 28.43
CA SER A 65 -1.41 3.04 27.75
C SER A 65 -1.60 4.50 28.20
N GLY A 66 -1.41 4.77 29.51
CA GLY A 66 -1.44 6.11 30.09
C GLY A 66 -0.36 7.06 29.54
N LEU A 67 0.83 6.54 29.25
CA LEU A 67 1.97 7.30 28.67
C LEU A 67 1.60 8.10 27.39
N PHE A 68 0.60 7.66 26.63
CA PHE A 68 0.15 8.32 25.39
C PHE A 68 -1.24 8.98 25.52
N ALA A 69 -1.79 9.00 26.72
CA ALA A 69 -3.11 9.55 26.98
C ALA A 69 -3.11 11.09 27.10
N ALA A 70 -1.97 11.70 27.43
CA ALA A 70 -1.86 13.15 27.71
C ALA A 70 -2.47 14.06 26.63
N LYS A 71 -2.20 13.77 25.35
CA LYS A 71 -2.76 14.58 24.24
C LYS A 71 -4.29 14.60 24.18
N TRP A 72 -4.94 13.57 24.72
CA TRP A 72 -6.40 13.43 24.67
C TRP A 72 -7.12 14.20 25.78
N LEU A 73 -6.40 14.61 26.83
CA LEU A 73 -6.95 15.50 27.87
C LEU A 73 -7.26 16.90 27.32
N HIS A 74 -6.45 17.35 26.36
CA HIS A 74 -6.57 18.66 25.72
C HIS A 74 -7.36 18.64 24.40
N ALA A 75 -7.46 17.47 23.73
CA ALA A 75 -8.27 17.32 22.52
C ALA A 75 -9.77 17.58 22.77
N SER A 76 -10.54 17.92 21.73
CA SER A 76 -12.00 18.08 21.85
C SER A 76 -12.69 16.74 22.14
N TRP A 77 -13.91 16.77 22.69
CA TRP A 77 -14.69 15.54 22.94
C TRP A 77 -14.95 14.75 21.66
N GLY A 78 -15.32 15.44 20.56
CA GLY A 78 -15.51 14.80 19.26
C GLY A 78 -14.25 14.13 18.70
N GLN A 79 -13.07 14.72 18.92
CA GLN A 79 -11.79 14.11 18.52
C GLN A 79 -11.46 12.85 19.32
N LEU A 80 -11.64 12.87 20.64
CA LEU A 80 -11.44 11.69 21.50
C LEU A 80 -12.38 10.55 21.11
N VAL A 81 -13.68 10.86 20.97
CA VAL A 81 -14.70 9.86 20.62
C VAL A 81 -14.35 9.21 19.28
N ARG A 82 -14.14 10.01 18.23
CA ARG A 82 -13.87 9.51 16.88
C ARG A 82 -12.56 8.71 16.77
N SER A 83 -11.53 9.10 17.51
CA SER A 83 -10.19 8.53 17.36
C SER A 83 -9.91 7.33 18.26
N LYS A 84 -10.60 7.24 19.42
CA LYS A 84 -10.36 6.20 20.43
C LYS A 84 -11.63 5.45 20.77
N ILE A 85 -12.65 6.14 21.25
CA ILE A 85 -13.85 5.49 21.80
C ILE A 85 -14.60 4.69 20.73
N VAL A 86 -14.76 5.23 19.52
CA VAL A 86 -15.41 4.52 18.40
C VAL A 86 -14.60 3.28 17.99
N LEU A 87 -13.26 3.37 17.97
CA LEU A 87 -12.42 2.20 17.69
C LEU A 87 -12.63 1.12 18.75
N PHE A 88 -12.58 1.49 20.02
CA PHE A 88 -12.74 0.55 21.13
C PHE A 88 -14.14 -0.06 21.18
N ALA A 89 -15.19 0.74 21.02
CA ALA A 89 -16.56 0.27 20.93
C ALA A 89 -16.77 -0.67 19.72
N TRP A 90 -16.20 -0.32 18.56
CA TRP A 90 -16.27 -1.17 17.37
C TRP A 90 -15.56 -2.51 17.58
N MET A 91 -14.36 -2.50 18.17
CA MET A 91 -13.63 -3.72 18.52
C MET A 91 -14.42 -4.56 19.54
N PHE A 92 -15.01 -3.92 20.55
CA PHE A 92 -15.79 -4.58 21.58
C PHE A 92 -17.04 -5.28 21.00
N VAL A 93 -17.80 -4.60 20.15
CA VAL A 93 -19.00 -5.17 19.50
C VAL A 93 -18.63 -6.30 18.56
N LEU A 94 -17.77 -6.04 17.56
CA LEU A 94 -17.45 -7.02 16.52
C LEU A 94 -16.78 -8.27 17.10
N TRP A 95 -15.72 -8.08 17.89
CA TRP A 95 -15.00 -9.21 18.48
C TRP A 95 -15.74 -9.82 19.66
N GLY A 96 -16.68 -9.10 20.28
CA GLY A 96 -17.59 -9.67 21.27
C GLY A 96 -18.46 -10.75 20.63
N ALA A 97 -19.05 -10.47 19.47
CA ALA A 97 -19.83 -11.46 18.73
C ALA A 97 -18.98 -12.67 18.31
N ILE A 98 -17.77 -12.44 17.78
CA ILE A 98 -16.84 -13.52 17.40
C ILE A 98 -16.40 -14.33 18.63
N GLY A 99 -16.10 -13.66 19.74
CA GLY A 99 -15.68 -14.27 20.99
C GLY A 99 -16.78 -15.14 21.60
N THR A 100 -18.02 -14.67 21.62
CA THR A 100 -19.19 -15.46 22.06
C THR A 100 -19.36 -16.70 21.19
N ALA A 101 -19.25 -16.59 19.86
CA ALA A 101 -19.34 -17.74 18.97
C ALA A 101 -18.22 -18.77 19.22
N ALA A 102 -16.98 -18.31 19.43
CA ALA A 102 -15.86 -19.17 19.78
C ALA A 102 -16.09 -19.85 21.14
N GLN A 103 -16.61 -19.13 22.14
CA GLN A 103 -16.91 -19.69 23.45
C GLN A 103 -17.97 -20.79 23.38
N LEU A 104 -19.04 -20.60 22.60
CA LEU A 104 -20.06 -21.64 22.37
C LEU A 104 -19.44 -22.90 21.76
N LEU A 105 -18.53 -22.75 20.80
CA LEU A 105 -17.79 -23.87 20.22
C LEU A 105 -16.92 -24.58 21.26
N GLY A 106 -16.22 -23.82 22.11
CA GLY A 106 -15.40 -24.37 23.19
C GLY A 106 -16.22 -25.18 24.21
N LEU A 107 -17.39 -24.67 24.60
CA LEU A 107 -18.34 -25.39 25.47
C LEU A 107 -18.81 -26.70 24.82
N ALA A 108 -19.26 -26.62 23.56
CA ALA A 108 -19.71 -27.79 22.81
C ALA A 108 -18.63 -28.87 22.70
N ALA A 109 -17.38 -28.47 22.43
CA ALA A 109 -16.26 -29.40 22.28
C ALA A 109 -15.87 -30.11 23.58
N ARG A 110 -16.22 -29.57 24.74
CA ARG A 110 -16.02 -30.19 26.06
C ARG A 110 -17.20 -31.05 26.52
N GLY A 111 -18.29 -31.07 25.75
CA GLY A 111 -19.53 -31.73 26.15
C GLY A 111 -20.37 -30.93 27.15
N ASP A 112 -20.06 -29.64 27.36
CA ASP A 112 -20.85 -28.75 28.21
C ASP A 112 -22.19 -28.40 27.53
N ALA A 113 -23.24 -28.18 28.32
CA ALA A 113 -24.53 -27.74 27.79
C ALA A 113 -24.41 -26.35 27.12
N VAL A 114 -24.87 -26.24 25.88
CA VAL A 114 -24.79 -25.02 25.07
C VAL A 114 -26.13 -24.29 25.10
N ASN A 115 -26.14 -23.01 25.47
CA ASN A 115 -27.33 -22.14 25.41
C ASN A 115 -27.09 -20.93 24.48
N PRO A 116 -27.38 -21.05 23.17
CA PRO A 116 -27.16 -19.97 22.22
C PRO A 116 -27.99 -18.71 22.52
N LEU A 117 -29.24 -18.86 22.96
CA LEU A 117 -30.14 -17.74 23.28
C LEU A 117 -29.67 -16.99 24.52
N GLY A 118 -29.27 -17.71 25.57
CA GLY A 118 -28.65 -17.13 26.76
C GLY A 118 -27.37 -16.37 26.40
N SER A 119 -26.52 -16.97 25.57
CA SER A 119 -25.28 -16.35 25.12
C SER A 119 -25.50 -15.09 24.26
N LEU A 120 -26.57 -15.05 23.46
CA LEU A 120 -26.95 -13.85 22.72
C LEU A 120 -27.44 -12.75 23.66
N ARG A 121 -28.31 -13.06 24.63
CA ARG A 121 -28.73 -12.11 25.68
C ARG A 121 -27.52 -11.56 26.41
N ASP A 122 -26.59 -12.43 26.78
CA ASP A 122 -25.38 -12.09 27.50
C ASP A 122 -24.43 -11.19 26.70
N TYR A 123 -24.32 -11.43 25.39
CA TYR A 123 -23.58 -10.54 24.48
C TYR A 123 -24.26 -9.17 24.36
N LEU A 124 -25.59 -9.10 24.25
CA LEU A 124 -26.32 -7.83 24.16
C LEU A 124 -26.21 -6.99 25.44
N LEU A 125 -26.13 -7.64 26.61
CA LEU A 125 -25.91 -6.98 27.90
C LEU A 125 -24.44 -6.64 28.19
N SER A 126 -23.50 -7.14 27.36
CA SER A 126 -22.07 -6.94 27.57
C SER A 126 -21.58 -5.48 27.67
N PRO A 127 -22.23 -4.46 27.08
CA PRO A 127 -21.84 -3.06 27.31
C PRO A 127 -22.03 -2.60 28.76
N LEU A 128 -23.00 -3.17 29.48
CA LEU A 128 -23.31 -2.90 30.89
C LEU A 128 -22.57 -3.87 31.83
N GLN A 129 -22.38 -5.10 31.38
CA GLN A 129 -21.66 -6.14 32.09
C GLN A 129 -20.53 -6.68 31.19
N PRO A 130 -19.40 -5.98 31.11
CA PRO A 130 -18.29 -6.39 30.25
C PRO A 130 -17.81 -7.78 30.63
N ARG A 131 -17.61 -8.62 29.61
CA ARG A 131 -17.31 -10.05 29.74
C ARG A 131 -16.26 -10.44 28.72
N LEU A 132 -15.81 -11.69 28.83
CA LEU A 132 -14.68 -12.23 28.05
C LEU A 132 -13.44 -11.36 28.23
N GLU A 133 -12.41 -11.61 27.44
CA GLU A 133 -11.17 -10.85 27.56
C GLU A 133 -11.29 -9.41 27.07
N LEU A 134 -12.41 -9.04 26.42
CA LEU A 134 -12.71 -7.72 25.87
C LEU A 134 -13.03 -6.65 26.92
N TRP A 135 -13.25 -7.05 28.18
CA TRP A 135 -13.43 -6.12 29.30
C TRP A 135 -12.31 -5.08 29.36
N PHE A 136 -11.10 -5.45 28.96
CA PHE A 136 -9.94 -4.56 28.95
C PHE A 136 -10.09 -3.39 27.96
N ILE A 137 -10.55 -3.63 26.72
CA ILE A 137 -10.79 -2.53 25.74
C ILE A 137 -11.92 -1.62 26.23
N TRP A 138 -12.95 -2.20 26.83
CA TRP A 138 -14.03 -1.44 27.46
C TRP A 138 -13.51 -0.53 28.57
N ALA A 139 -12.71 -1.08 29.50
CA ALA A 139 -12.11 -0.34 30.60
C ALA A 139 -11.19 0.78 30.11
N LEU A 140 -10.39 0.51 29.07
CA LEU A 140 -9.51 1.52 28.47
C LEU A 140 -10.31 2.70 27.89
N GLY A 141 -11.43 2.43 27.21
CA GLY A 141 -12.35 3.47 26.74
C GLY A 141 -12.86 4.35 27.88
N LEU A 142 -13.26 3.73 28.98
CA LEU A 142 -13.74 4.42 30.17
C LEU A 142 -12.64 5.21 30.89
N PHE A 143 -11.41 4.69 30.95
CA PHE A 143 -10.26 5.41 31.52
C PHE A 143 -9.98 6.72 30.80
N PHE A 144 -10.07 6.74 29.46
CA PHE A 144 -9.95 7.97 28.68
C PHE A 144 -11.05 8.99 29.01
N ILE A 145 -12.28 8.53 29.23
CA ILE A 145 -13.42 9.38 29.58
C ILE A 145 -13.22 9.95 30.99
N ILE A 146 -12.95 9.09 31.97
CA ILE A 146 -12.78 9.49 33.38
C ILE A 146 -11.59 10.42 33.53
N ALA A 147 -10.43 10.10 32.96
CA ALA A 147 -9.25 10.98 33.03
C ALA A 147 -9.53 12.37 32.45
N LYS A 148 -10.37 12.47 31.41
CA LYS A 148 -10.77 13.75 30.82
C LYS A 148 -11.80 14.50 31.66
N LEU A 149 -12.78 13.81 32.25
CA LEU A 149 -13.76 14.41 33.16
C LEU A 149 -13.09 14.94 34.44
N THR A 150 -12.12 14.19 34.96
CA THR A 150 -11.39 14.51 36.20
C THR A 150 -10.17 15.41 35.99
N ARG A 151 -9.94 15.94 34.78
CA ARG A 151 -8.75 16.74 34.46
C ARG A 151 -8.55 18.03 35.30
N ARG A 152 -9.61 18.47 35.99
CA ARG A 152 -9.58 19.64 36.89
C ARG A 152 -9.27 19.27 38.35
N VAL A 153 -9.34 17.99 38.70
CA VAL A 153 -9.04 17.51 40.06
C VAL A 153 -7.53 17.58 40.29
N PRO A 154 -7.06 18.04 41.47
CA PRO A 154 -5.65 18.04 41.79
C PRO A 154 -5.03 16.63 41.64
N PRO A 155 -3.90 16.48 40.92
CA PRO A 155 -3.31 15.17 40.65
C PRO A 155 -3.06 14.29 41.89
N PRO A 156 -2.61 14.83 43.05
CA PRO A 156 -2.43 14.02 44.26
C PRO A 156 -3.74 13.43 44.79
N VAL A 157 -4.83 14.20 44.77
CA VAL A 157 -6.15 13.76 45.24
C VAL A 157 -6.69 12.66 44.33
N LEU A 158 -6.61 12.85 43.02
CA LEU A 158 -7.05 11.86 42.04
C LEU A 158 -6.24 10.56 42.15
N LEU A 159 -4.93 10.65 42.34
CA LEU A 159 -4.07 9.49 42.49
C LEU A 159 -4.33 8.75 43.81
N ALA A 160 -4.50 9.47 44.92
CA ALA A 160 -4.82 8.89 46.22
C ALA A 160 -6.18 8.15 46.17
N ALA A 161 -7.22 8.78 45.62
CA ALA A 161 -8.51 8.15 45.45
C ALA A 161 -8.42 6.88 44.57
N ALA A 162 -7.71 6.94 43.44
CA ALA A 162 -7.51 5.79 42.58
C ALA A 162 -6.69 4.67 43.27
N ALA A 163 -5.71 5.02 44.10
CA ALA A 163 -4.91 4.07 44.85
C ALA A 163 -5.72 3.36 45.94
N VAL A 164 -6.58 4.07 46.68
CA VAL A 164 -7.49 3.47 47.67
C VAL A 164 -8.45 2.49 46.99
N VAL A 165 -9.09 2.90 45.89
CA VAL A 165 -9.98 2.02 45.12
C VAL A 165 -9.25 0.80 44.58
N SER A 166 -8.03 1.00 44.05
CA SER A 166 -7.21 -0.10 43.53
C SER A 166 -6.76 -1.06 44.63
N ALA A 167 -6.35 -0.55 45.80
CA ALA A 167 -5.96 -1.36 46.95
C ALA A 167 -7.13 -2.23 47.42
N ALA A 168 -8.33 -1.66 47.57
CA ALA A 168 -9.53 -2.40 47.91
C ALA A 168 -9.88 -3.44 46.82
N ALA A 169 -9.84 -3.06 45.55
CA ALA A 169 -10.21 -3.95 44.45
C ALA A 169 -9.22 -5.09 44.18
N LEU A 170 -7.93 -4.90 44.52
CA LEU A 170 -6.87 -5.91 44.39
C LEU A 170 -6.75 -6.82 45.62
N THR A 171 -7.40 -6.49 46.73
CA THR A 171 -7.41 -7.31 47.95
C THR A 171 -8.10 -8.64 47.66
N ASP A 172 -7.53 -9.73 48.15
CA ASP A 172 -8.10 -11.06 48.04
C ASP A 172 -9.24 -11.24 49.07
N TRP A 173 -10.41 -10.74 48.73
CA TRP A 173 -11.61 -10.81 49.57
C TRP A 173 -12.14 -12.24 49.73
N GLU A 174 -11.87 -13.13 48.78
CA GLU A 174 -12.24 -14.55 48.96
C GLU A 174 -11.50 -15.14 50.15
N ALA A 175 -10.18 -14.88 50.26
CA ALA A 175 -9.38 -15.33 51.39
C ALA A 175 -9.72 -14.61 52.71
N LEU A 176 -10.24 -13.37 52.65
CA LEU A 176 -10.51 -12.54 53.83
C LEU A 176 -11.94 -12.70 54.39
N THR A 177 -12.94 -12.74 53.51
CA THR A 177 -14.37 -12.69 53.86
C THR A 177 -15.20 -13.82 53.23
N GLY A 178 -14.66 -14.58 52.28
CA GLY A 178 -15.34 -15.72 51.64
C GLY A 178 -16.50 -15.36 50.69
N ASP A 179 -16.62 -14.09 50.30
CA ASP A 179 -17.72 -13.56 49.46
C ASP A 179 -17.27 -13.18 48.03
N GLY A 180 -16.04 -13.50 47.63
CA GLY A 180 -15.44 -13.18 46.34
C GLY A 180 -15.21 -11.68 46.07
N GLY A 181 -15.63 -10.80 46.98
CA GLY A 181 -15.56 -9.33 46.90
C GLY A 181 -15.85 -8.75 45.51
N TRP A 182 -14.96 -7.89 45.02
CA TRP A 182 -15.11 -7.22 43.72
C TRP A 182 -15.15 -8.17 42.52
N ALA A 183 -14.53 -9.36 42.63
CA ALA A 183 -14.53 -10.34 41.55
C ALA A 183 -15.93 -10.94 41.32
N ALA A 184 -16.77 -10.99 42.37
CA ALA A 184 -18.14 -11.49 42.29
C ALA A 184 -19.09 -10.52 41.55
N VAL A 185 -18.78 -9.22 41.48
CA VAL A 185 -19.63 -8.22 40.83
C VAL A 185 -19.62 -8.37 39.31
N ASN A 186 -18.46 -8.22 38.69
CA ASN A 186 -18.22 -8.40 37.25
C ASN A 186 -16.74 -8.16 36.93
N VAL A 187 -16.15 -8.99 36.07
CA VAL A 187 -14.72 -8.90 35.70
C VAL A 187 -14.31 -7.53 35.15
N GLY A 188 -15.17 -6.86 34.37
CA GLY A 188 -14.87 -5.55 33.78
C GLY A 188 -14.88 -4.41 34.77
N TRP A 189 -15.89 -4.35 35.64
CA TRP A 189 -15.96 -3.37 36.72
C TRP A 189 -14.84 -3.56 37.75
N ALA A 190 -14.56 -4.82 38.12
CA ALA A 190 -13.41 -5.15 38.96
C ALA A 190 -12.09 -4.71 38.31
N GLY A 191 -11.89 -5.03 37.02
CA GLY A 191 -10.70 -4.64 36.27
C GLY A 191 -10.53 -3.12 36.16
N MET A 192 -11.63 -2.39 35.97
CA MET A 192 -11.62 -0.92 35.98
C MET A 192 -11.12 -0.37 37.31
N ALA A 193 -11.67 -0.85 38.43
CA ALA A 193 -11.28 -0.42 39.78
C ALA A 193 -9.82 -0.79 40.10
N LYS A 194 -9.40 -2.01 39.74
CA LYS A 194 -8.02 -2.50 39.94
C LYS A 194 -7.00 -1.63 39.20
N TYR A 195 -7.26 -1.27 37.94
CA TYR A 195 -6.18 -0.83 37.06
C TYR A 195 -6.15 0.66 36.67
N PHE A 196 -7.15 1.45 37.06
CA PHE A 196 -7.19 2.88 36.72
C PHE A 196 -5.97 3.65 37.28
N VAL A 197 -5.50 3.28 38.48
CA VAL A 197 -4.31 3.90 39.12
C VAL A 197 -3.05 3.76 38.27
N PHE A 198 -2.86 2.64 37.57
CA PHE A 198 -1.69 2.41 36.72
C PHE A 198 -1.76 3.24 35.44
N PHE A 199 -2.95 3.32 34.83
CA PHE A 199 -3.19 4.22 33.70
C PHE A 199 -2.93 5.69 34.07
N LEU A 200 -3.44 6.15 35.22
CA LEU A 200 -3.16 7.48 35.74
C LEU A 200 -1.68 7.70 36.03
N SER A 201 -1.00 6.72 36.61
CA SER A 201 0.44 6.81 36.91
C SER A 201 1.26 7.01 35.63
N GLY A 202 0.96 6.26 34.56
CA GLY A 202 1.60 6.45 33.25
C GLY A 202 1.31 7.82 32.62
N LEU A 203 0.11 8.36 32.84
CA LEU A 203 -0.32 9.67 32.35
C LEU A 203 0.37 10.82 33.11
N LEU A 204 0.32 10.80 34.44
CA LEU A 204 0.81 11.87 35.31
C LEU A 204 2.33 11.90 35.40
N PHE A 205 2.98 10.73 35.47
CA PHE A 205 4.43 10.61 35.67
C PHE A 205 5.21 10.37 34.37
N ARG A 206 4.62 10.63 33.20
CA ARG A 206 5.23 10.37 31.88
C ARG A 206 6.71 10.76 31.79
N ARG A 207 7.04 12.02 32.13
CA ARG A 207 8.43 12.54 32.02
C ARG A 207 9.38 11.82 32.98
N ARG A 208 8.95 11.62 34.24
CA ARG A 208 9.75 10.96 35.28
C ARG A 208 9.98 9.48 34.98
N LEU A 209 8.95 8.78 34.50
CA LEU A 209 9.05 7.36 34.11
C LEU A 209 10.04 7.18 32.95
N VAL A 210 9.95 8.01 31.91
CA VAL A 210 10.88 7.93 30.77
C VAL A 210 12.32 8.20 31.23
N ALA A 211 12.55 9.29 31.97
CA ALA A 211 13.88 9.61 32.48
C ALA A 211 14.45 8.51 33.40
N ALA A 212 13.62 7.97 34.29
CA ALA A 212 14.03 6.90 35.21
C ALA A 212 14.43 5.63 34.44
N VAL A 213 13.62 5.19 33.48
CA VAL A 213 13.90 3.99 32.66
C VAL A 213 15.15 4.17 31.79
N ASP A 214 15.34 5.35 31.21
CA ASP A 214 16.51 5.65 30.38
C ASP A 214 17.81 5.71 31.21
N ALA A 215 17.72 6.03 32.50
CA ALA A 215 18.84 6.09 33.44
C ALA A 215 19.13 4.77 34.19
N VAL A 216 18.37 3.69 33.95
CA VAL A 216 18.59 2.40 34.62
C VAL A 216 19.90 1.76 34.16
N THR A 217 20.79 1.47 35.12
CA THR A 217 21.99 0.64 34.91
C THR A 217 21.66 -0.85 35.05
N PRO A 218 22.46 -1.78 34.49
CA PRO A 218 22.23 -3.21 34.64
C PRO A 218 22.11 -3.68 36.10
N LEU A 219 22.93 -3.15 37.00
CA LEU A 219 22.89 -3.48 38.43
C LEU A 219 21.58 -3.02 39.07
N ARG A 220 21.18 -1.74 38.86
CA ARG A 220 19.90 -1.22 39.38
C ARG A 220 18.73 -2.01 38.81
N GLY A 221 18.81 -2.38 37.53
CA GLY A 221 17.83 -3.24 36.88
C GLY A 221 17.73 -4.60 37.59
N ALA A 222 18.85 -5.27 37.82
CA ALA A 222 18.90 -6.56 38.52
C ALA A 222 18.28 -6.48 39.93
N VAL A 223 18.61 -5.43 40.70
CA VAL A 223 18.01 -5.19 42.03
C VAL A 223 16.49 -5.06 41.96
N VAL A 224 15.97 -4.29 41.00
CA VAL A 224 14.51 -4.14 40.80
C VAL A 224 13.86 -5.48 40.45
N LEU A 225 14.50 -6.29 39.59
CA LEU A 225 13.96 -7.58 39.18
C LEU A 225 13.95 -8.60 40.32
N VAL A 226 15.04 -8.70 41.08
CA VAL A 226 15.15 -9.60 42.24
C VAL A 226 14.18 -9.17 43.33
N GLY A 227 14.10 -7.86 43.62
CA GLY A 227 13.17 -7.33 44.61
C GLY A 227 11.71 -7.59 44.26
N TRP A 228 11.33 -7.36 43.00
CA TRP A 228 9.97 -7.69 42.53
C TRP A 228 9.67 -9.19 42.62
N LEU A 229 10.60 -10.04 42.17
CA LEU A 229 10.40 -11.49 42.19
C LEU A 229 10.25 -12.01 43.62
N GLY A 230 11.13 -11.59 44.53
CA GLY A 230 11.06 -11.96 45.94
C GLY A 230 9.76 -11.49 46.60
N LEU A 231 9.40 -10.21 46.41
CA LEU A 231 8.16 -9.65 46.93
C LEU A 231 6.92 -10.39 46.39
N SER A 232 6.91 -10.72 45.10
CA SER A 232 5.79 -11.43 44.46
C SER A 232 5.68 -12.87 44.96
N LEU A 233 6.80 -13.58 45.11
CA LEU A 233 6.81 -14.96 45.62
C LEU A 233 6.37 -15.01 47.08
N VAL A 234 6.88 -14.13 47.94
CA VAL A 234 6.45 -14.04 49.34
C VAL A 234 4.96 -13.71 49.43
N SER A 235 4.47 -12.78 48.59
CA SER A 235 3.06 -12.42 48.58
C SER A 235 2.14 -13.55 48.12
N VAL A 236 2.56 -14.33 47.11
CA VAL A 236 1.83 -15.50 46.59
C VAL A 236 1.84 -16.64 47.59
N LEU A 237 3.02 -17.07 48.01
CA LEU A 237 3.21 -18.28 48.83
C LEU A 237 2.80 -18.06 50.28
N GLY A 238 2.92 -16.83 50.79
CA GLY A 238 2.58 -16.46 52.17
C GLY A 238 1.15 -15.97 52.36
N GLY A 239 0.29 -15.99 51.33
CA GLY A 239 -1.11 -15.53 51.44
C GLY A 239 -1.30 -14.04 51.74
N ALA A 240 -0.25 -13.23 51.64
CA ALA A 240 -0.27 -11.81 52.04
C ALA A 240 -1.16 -10.93 51.13
N ARG A 241 -1.73 -11.48 50.06
CA ARG A 241 -2.67 -10.77 49.16
C ARG A 241 -4.01 -10.44 49.81
N ALA A 242 -4.37 -11.13 50.90
CA ALA A 242 -5.54 -10.80 51.71
C ALA A 242 -5.36 -9.48 52.48
N ILE A 243 -4.12 -9.00 52.67
CA ILE A 243 -3.84 -7.74 53.36
C ILE A 243 -4.07 -6.57 52.39
N PRO A 244 -4.98 -5.62 52.71
CA PRO A 244 -5.27 -4.49 51.84
C PRO A 244 -4.00 -3.69 51.48
N GLY A 245 -3.80 -3.50 50.17
CA GLY A 245 -2.66 -2.73 49.63
C GLY A 245 -1.41 -3.54 49.29
N VAL A 246 -1.20 -4.74 49.84
CA VAL A 246 -0.02 -5.58 49.48
C VAL A 246 -0.04 -5.96 48.00
N ALA A 247 -1.21 -6.32 47.47
CA ALA A 247 -1.38 -6.60 46.05
C ALA A 247 -1.12 -5.37 45.15
N LEU A 248 -1.41 -4.15 45.64
CA LEU A 248 -1.08 -2.92 44.94
C LEU A 248 0.44 -2.65 44.95
N LEU A 249 1.10 -2.83 46.10
CA LEU A 249 2.56 -2.64 46.22
C LEU A 249 3.35 -3.63 45.35
N THR A 250 2.95 -4.90 45.38
CA THR A 250 3.53 -5.95 44.51
C THR A 250 3.30 -5.62 43.02
N ALA A 251 2.13 -5.12 42.65
CA ALA A 251 1.85 -4.68 41.29
C ALA A 251 2.66 -3.43 40.87
N LEU A 252 2.90 -2.47 41.78
CA LEU A 252 3.77 -1.31 41.52
C LEU A 252 5.23 -1.76 41.30
N ALA A 253 5.72 -2.69 42.11
CA ALA A 253 7.02 -3.33 41.89
C ALA A 253 7.06 -4.08 40.55
N GLY A 254 5.96 -4.75 40.18
CA GLY A 254 5.79 -5.42 38.89
C GLY A 254 5.81 -4.47 37.71
N VAL A 255 5.22 -3.28 37.82
CA VAL A 255 5.36 -2.23 36.80
C VAL A 255 6.81 -1.80 36.65
N ALA A 256 7.52 -1.55 37.76
CA ALA A 256 8.93 -1.16 37.72
C ALA A 256 9.78 -2.25 37.05
N ALA A 257 9.61 -3.52 37.45
CA ALA A 257 10.27 -4.66 36.83
C ALA A 257 9.93 -4.78 35.33
N GLY A 258 8.66 -4.65 34.96
CA GLY A 258 8.21 -4.70 33.58
C GLY A 258 8.82 -3.61 32.69
N LEU A 259 9.00 -2.40 33.23
CA LEU A 259 9.69 -1.31 32.53
C LEU A 259 11.19 -1.60 32.34
N VAL A 260 11.86 -2.17 33.36
CA VAL A 260 13.25 -2.61 33.28
C VAL A 260 13.43 -3.73 32.24
N ILE A 261 12.57 -4.75 32.25
CA ILE A 261 12.58 -5.84 31.25
C ILE A 261 12.38 -5.26 29.85
N ALA A 262 11.40 -4.38 29.68
CA ALA A 262 11.12 -3.73 28.41
C ALA A 262 12.33 -2.92 27.88
N ARG A 263 13.08 -2.27 28.77
CA ARG A 263 14.31 -1.55 28.43
C ARG A 263 15.45 -2.48 28.04
N ALA A 264 15.66 -3.55 28.80
CA ALA A 264 16.69 -4.55 28.53
C ALA A 264 16.44 -5.28 27.20
N LEU A 265 15.18 -5.61 26.90
CA LEU A 265 14.80 -6.34 25.70
C LEU A 265 14.52 -5.44 24.48
N SER A 266 14.79 -4.14 24.56
CA SER A 266 14.49 -3.19 23.48
C SER A 266 15.23 -3.48 22.16
N GLY A 267 16.36 -4.20 22.21
CA GLY A 267 17.08 -4.67 21.03
C GLY A 267 16.44 -5.89 20.34
N VAL A 268 15.54 -6.60 21.01
CA VAL A 268 14.87 -7.81 20.47
C VAL A 268 13.78 -7.39 19.50
N ARG A 269 14.11 -7.33 18.20
CA ARG A 269 13.23 -6.80 17.13
C ARG A 269 11.79 -7.31 17.14
N LEU A 270 11.56 -8.55 17.59
CA LEU A 270 10.23 -9.15 17.67
C LEU A 270 9.30 -8.39 18.65
N LEU A 271 9.78 -8.00 19.83
CA LEU A 271 8.93 -7.39 20.86
C LEU A 271 8.39 -6.00 20.46
N PRO A 272 9.20 -5.04 19.99
CA PRO A 272 8.68 -3.79 19.42
C PRO A 272 7.77 -4.01 18.21
N PHE A 273 8.05 -5.04 17.39
CA PHE A 273 7.22 -5.37 16.23
C PHE A 273 5.81 -5.84 16.64
N LEU A 274 5.72 -6.67 17.68
CA LEU A 274 4.45 -7.10 18.29
C LEU A 274 3.76 -5.96 19.03
N GLY A 275 4.52 -5.15 19.78
CA GLY A 275 4.02 -3.97 20.48
C GLY A 275 3.41 -2.90 19.58
N ALA A 276 3.88 -2.81 18.33
CA ALA A 276 3.28 -1.96 17.31
C ALA A 276 1.90 -2.47 16.81
N ARG A 277 1.55 -3.72 17.12
CA ARG A 277 0.36 -4.45 16.63
C ARG A 277 -0.43 -5.08 17.78
N THR A 278 -0.39 -4.49 18.97
CA THR A 278 -1.07 -5.06 20.14
C THR A 278 -2.57 -5.26 19.92
N LEU A 279 -3.26 -4.31 19.27
CA LEU A 279 -4.72 -4.39 19.11
C LEU A 279 -5.16 -5.62 18.29
N PRO A 280 -4.66 -5.87 17.05
CA PRO A 280 -5.04 -7.07 16.32
C PRO A 280 -4.73 -8.38 17.05
N ILE A 281 -3.57 -8.48 17.71
CA ILE A 281 -3.18 -9.65 18.50
C ILE A 281 -4.17 -9.85 19.65
N TYR A 282 -4.46 -8.77 20.39
CA TYR A 282 -5.34 -8.80 21.54
C TYR A 282 -6.77 -9.27 21.19
N VAL A 283 -7.36 -8.79 20.10
CA VAL A 283 -8.74 -9.19 19.78
C VAL A 283 -8.83 -10.59 19.15
N THR A 284 -7.74 -11.09 18.56
CA THR A 284 -7.73 -12.39 17.84
C THR A 284 -7.29 -13.57 18.69
N HIS A 285 -6.39 -13.37 19.67
CA HIS A 285 -5.73 -14.50 20.33
C HIS A 285 -6.70 -15.42 21.07
N THR A 286 -7.64 -14.91 21.88
CA THR A 286 -8.54 -15.77 22.66
C THR A 286 -9.49 -16.59 21.79
N PRO A 287 -10.21 -16.00 20.80
CA PRO A 287 -11.03 -16.81 19.90
C PRO A 287 -10.24 -17.91 19.18
N LEU A 288 -9.01 -17.62 18.75
CA LEU A 288 -8.14 -18.62 18.12
C LEU A 288 -7.73 -19.71 19.11
N ILE A 289 -7.29 -19.34 20.33
CA ILE A 289 -6.95 -20.28 21.40
C ILE A 289 -8.13 -21.22 21.66
N ILE A 290 -9.35 -20.70 21.80
CA ILE A 290 -10.55 -21.51 22.06
C ILE A 290 -10.78 -22.51 20.93
N VAL A 291 -10.71 -22.06 19.67
CA VAL A 291 -10.90 -22.94 18.50
C VAL A 291 -9.85 -24.06 18.47
N PHE A 292 -8.58 -23.73 18.73
CA PHE A 292 -7.51 -24.73 18.76
C PHE A 292 -7.66 -25.70 19.93
N VAL A 293 -7.98 -25.20 21.13
CA VAL A 293 -8.22 -26.06 22.29
C VAL A 293 -9.40 -26.99 22.04
N ALA A 294 -10.52 -26.47 21.51
CA ALA A 294 -11.69 -27.27 21.13
C ALA A 294 -11.33 -28.41 20.16
N ALA A 295 -10.48 -28.15 19.17
CA ALA A 295 -9.98 -29.17 18.25
C ALA A 295 -9.04 -30.19 18.91
N LEU A 296 -8.30 -29.77 19.94
CA LEU A 296 -7.38 -30.62 20.69
C LEU A 296 -8.05 -31.42 21.80
N THR A 297 -9.25 -31.02 22.28
CA THR A 297 -9.96 -31.66 23.40
C THR A 297 -10.02 -33.20 23.28
N PRO A 298 -10.38 -33.81 22.13
CA PRO A 298 -10.43 -35.27 22.01
C PRO A 298 -9.06 -35.93 22.22
N VAL A 299 -7.99 -35.26 21.78
CA VAL A 299 -6.61 -35.74 21.92
C VAL A 299 -6.12 -35.58 23.35
N LEU A 300 -6.49 -34.48 24.02
CA LEU A 300 -6.08 -34.15 25.39
C LEU A 300 -6.74 -35.04 26.44
N ALA A 301 -7.91 -35.62 26.14
CA ALA A 301 -8.62 -36.54 27.04
C ALA A 301 -7.91 -37.89 27.27
N VAL A 302 -6.88 -38.22 26.48
CA VAL A 302 -6.18 -39.52 26.55
C VAL A 302 -4.91 -39.42 27.40
N GLY A 303 -5.07 -39.62 28.71
CA GLY A 303 -3.99 -39.84 29.69
C GLY A 303 -3.10 -38.62 30.04
N PRO A 304 -2.38 -38.64 31.17
CA PRO A 304 -1.52 -37.54 31.59
C PRO A 304 -0.30 -37.39 30.66
N ARG A 305 -0.06 -36.16 30.18
CA ARG A 305 1.07 -35.84 29.29
C ARG A 305 1.88 -34.66 29.83
N PRO A 306 2.81 -34.90 30.77
CA PRO A 306 3.47 -33.82 31.49
C PRO A 306 4.35 -32.92 30.61
N VAL A 307 5.04 -33.51 29.64
CA VAL A 307 5.83 -32.74 28.66
C VAL A 307 4.93 -31.85 27.80
N LEU A 308 3.76 -32.36 27.38
CA LEU A 308 2.80 -31.60 26.60
C LEU A 308 2.19 -30.46 27.43
N ALA A 309 1.88 -30.69 28.71
CA ALA A 309 1.38 -29.67 29.64
C ALA A 309 2.37 -28.51 29.84
N MET A 310 3.67 -28.78 29.80
CA MET A 310 4.69 -27.74 29.88
C MET A 310 4.88 -26.98 28.55
N LEU A 311 4.86 -27.66 27.40
CA LEU A 311 5.23 -27.05 26.11
C LEU A 311 4.05 -26.46 25.33
N LEU A 312 2.84 -26.99 25.50
CA LEU A 312 1.69 -26.62 24.67
C LEU A 312 1.20 -25.17 24.90
N PRO A 313 1.14 -24.63 26.14
CA PRO A 313 0.69 -23.25 26.34
C PRO A 313 1.53 -22.19 25.59
N PRO A 314 2.87 -22.15 25.66
CA PRO A 314 3.66 -21.17 24.91
C PRO A 314 3.60 -21.40 23.38
N VAL A 315 3.51 -22.65 22.92
CA VAL A 315 3.32 -22.96 21.49
C VAL A 315 1.98 -22.41 21.00
N LEU A 316 0.90 -22.67 21.72
CA LEU A 316 -0.43 -22.21 21.36
C LEU A 316 -0.52 -20.67 21.36
N ALA A 317 0.07 -20.02 22.36
CA ALA A 317 0.16 -18.56 22.40
C ALA A 317 0.92 -18.01 21.19
N ALA A 318 2.06 -18.61 20.83
CA ALA A 318 2.86 -18.20 19.67
C ALA A 318 2.09 -18.39 18.34
N VAL A 319 1.36 -19.49 18.18
CA VAL A 319 0.51 -19.75 17.00
C VAL A 319 -0.60 -18.70 16.91
N ALA A 320 -1.33 -18.45 18.00
CA ALA A 320 -2.41 -17.46 18.03
C ALA A 320 -1.91 -16.04 17.71
N ILE A 321 -0.78 -15.63 18.29
CA ILE A 321 -0.13 -14.34 17.99
C ILE A 321 0.27 -14.26 16.52
N THR A 322 0.89 -15.32 15.98
CA THR A 322 1.35 -15.37 14.59
C THR A 322 0.18 -15.21 13.63
N ILE A 323 -0.91 -15.96 13.84
CA ILE A 323 -2.13 -15.85 13.03
C ILE A 323 -2.74 -14.46 13.16
N GLY A 324 -2.81 -13.88 14.37
CA GLY A 324 -3.28 -12.51 14.58
C GLY A 324 -2.50 -11.47 13.77
N VAL A 325 -1.17 -11.59 13.72
CA VAL A 325 -0.29 -10.72 12.93
C VAL A 325 -0.47 -10.94 11.42
N VAL A 326 -0.58 -12.20 10.99
CA VAL A 326 -0.81 -12.55 9.58
C VAL A 326 -2.16 -12.01 9.12
N LEU A 327 -3.21 -12.21 9.91
CA LEU A 327 -4.57 -11.74 9.63
C LEU A 327 -4.60 -10.22 9.52
N ASP A 328 -4.04 -9.50 10.50
CA ASP A 328 -3.86 -8.04 10.43
C ASP A 328 -3.17 -7.61 9.15
N THR A 329 -2.04 -8.23 8.81
CA THR A 329 -1.27 -7.90 7.61
C THR A 329 -2.07 -8.17 6.32
N ALA A 330 -2.80 -9.28 6.27
CA ALA A 330 -3.59 -9.70 5.13
C ALA A 330 -4.81 -8.79 4.89
N VAL A 331 -5.50 -8.36 5.95
CA VAL A 331 -6.76 -7.61 5.82
C VAL A 331 -6.57 -6.09 5.83
N ARG A 332 -5.39 -5.58 6.24
CA ARG A 332 -5.10 -4.14 6.40
C ARG A 332 -5.46 -3.28 5.17
N ASN A 333 -5.42 -3.86 3.97
CA ASN A 333 -5.67 -3.16 2.71
C ASN A 333 -6.91 -3.68 1.96
N THR A 334 -7.76 -4.49 2.60
CA THR A 334 -8.99 -5.02 2.00
C THR A 334 -10.23 -4.43 2.69
N ARG A 335 -11.43 -4.77 2.21
CA ARG A 335 -12.68 -4.42 2.90
C ARG A 335 -12.79 -5.10 4.28
N LEU A 336 -12.07 -6.21 4.48
CA LEU A 336 -11.98 -6.92 5.75
C LEU A 336 -11.12 -6.19 6.79
N ARG A 337 -10.51 -5.05 6.46
CA ARG A 337 -9.94 -4.13 7.45
C ARG A 337 -10.94 -3.76 8.54
N VAL A 338 -12.24 -3.87 8.25
CA VAL A 338 -13.32 -3.71 9.21
C VAL A 338 -13.12 -4.60 10.47
N LEU A 339 -12.38 -5.71 10.36
CA LEU A 339 -12.01 -6.56 11.49
C LEU A 339 -11.15 -5.83 12.54
N PHE A 340 -10.37 -4.82 12.17
CA PHE A 340 -9.45 -4.14 13.10
C PHE A 340 -9.64 -2.62 13.16
N GLU A 341 -10.52 -2.07 12.33
CA GLU A 341 -10.83 -0.64 12.32
C GLU A 341 -12.31 -0.39 11.99
N PRO A 342 -12.95 0.62 12.59
CA PRO A 342 -14.34 0.95 12.29
C PRO A 342 -14.51 1.37 10.83
N PRO A 343 -15.65 1.05 10.20
CA PRO A 343 -15.95 1.51 8.85
C PRO A 343 -15.95 3.04 8.83
N ARG A 344 -15.04 3.64 8.05
CA ARG A 344 -15.00 5.09 7.88
C ARG A 344 -16.21 5.49 7.05
N ARG A 345 -17.12 6.29 7.62
CA ARG A 345 -18.09 7.06 6.81
C ARG A 345 -17.27 7.91 5.85
N ARG A 346 -17.33 7.60 4.54
CA ARG A 346 -16.85 8.52 3.51
C ARG A 346 -17.74 9.74 3.62
N THR A 347 -17.25 10.83 4.21
CA THR A 347 -17.85 12.13 3.94
C THR A 347 -17.76 12.36 2.43
N PRO A 348 -18.88 12.48 1.71
CA PRO A 348 -18.85 12.90 0.33
C PRO A 348 -18.46 14.38 0.34
N GLY A 349 -17.17 14.66 0.24
CA GLY A 349 -16.62 16.01 0.38
C GLY A 349 -15.22 16.04 1.02
N GLY A 350 -14.29 15.21 0.51
CA GLY A 350 -12.88 15.46 0.79
C GLY A 350 -12.45 16.73 0.06
N THR A 351 -12.00 17.73 0.81
CA THR A 351 -11.48 18.99 0.28
C THR A 351 -10.33 18.74 -0.69
N VAL A 352 -10.19 19.63 -1.67
CA VAL A 352 -9.28 19.64 -2.84
C VAL A 352 -7.77 19.52 -2.50
N SER A 353 -7.41 19.46 -1.23
CA SER A 353 -6.05 19.64 -0.68
C SER A 353 -5.21 18.37 -0.50
N ASP A 354 -5.77 17.16 -0.57
CA ASP A 354 -4.94 15.95 -0.49
C ASP A 354 -4.34 15.60 -1.86
N PRO A 355 -3.00 15.43 -1.98
CA PRO A 355 -2.37 15.10 -3.27
C PRO A 355 -2.79 13.71 -3.75
N VAL A 356 -3.11 13.60 -5.05
CA VAL A 356 -3.48 12.34 -5.68
C VAL A 356 -2.26 11.44 -5.76
N ARG A 357 -2.29 10.29 -5.08
CA ARG A 357 -1.17 9.33 -5.12
C ARG A 357 -1.28 8.46 -6.36
N VAL A 358 -0.29 8.53 -7.22
CA VAL A 358 -0.28 7.80 -8.50
C VAL A 358 0.84 6.77 -8.46
N LEU A 359 0.49 5.51 -8.65
CA LEU A 359 1.48 4.45 -8.86
C LEU A 359 1.71 4.28 -10.37
N GLN A 360 2.92 4.62 -10.82
CA GLN A 360 3.37 4.37 -12.18
C GLN A 360 3.70 2.88 -12.36
N SER A 361 3.54 2.35 -13.58
CA SER A 361 3.87 0.95 -13.91
C SER A 361 5.36 0.68 -14.11
N PHE A 362 6.18 1.73 -14.21
CA PHE A 362 7.63 1.62 -14.35
C PHE A 362 8.35 1.71 -12.98
N PRO A 363 9.46 0.97 -12.79
CA PRO A 363 10.25 1.02 -11.56
C PRO A 363 11.03 2.35 -11.45
N GLU A 364 11.82 2.50 -10.39
CA GLU A 364 12.72 3.65 -10.28
C GLU A 364 13.64 3.73 -11.50
N PRO A 365 13.69 4.86 -12.22
CA PRO A 365 14.59 5.05 -13.33
C PRO A 365 16.04 4.71 -13.02
N ARG A 366 16.67 4.06 -13.98
CA ARG A 366 18.10 3.72 -14.06
C ARG A 366 18.71 4.49 -15.24
N ALA A 367 20.04 4.54 -15.32
CA ALA A 367 20.76 5.18 -16.43
C ALA A 367 20.29 4.76 -17.84
N THR A 368 19.82 3.51 -18.01
CA THR A 368 19.34 2.99 -19.30
C THR A 368 17.83 3.14 -19.51
N THR A 369 17.14 3.93 -18.68
CA THR A 369 15.68 4.11 -18.76
C THR A 369 15.36 5.09 -19.88
N ASN A 370 14.29 4.84 -20.63
CA ASN A 370 13.85 5.75 -21.68
C ASN A 370 13.69 7.18 -21.09
N PRO A 371 14.36 8.21 -21.67
CA PRO A 371 14.32 9.58 -21.18
C PRO A 371 12.90 10.12 -20.97
N TYR A 372 11.94 9.74 -21.82
CA TYR A 372 10.53 10.12 -21.66
C TYR A 372 9.97 9.75 -20.28
N ILE A 373 10.28 8.55 -19.78
CA ILE A 373 9.78 8.06 -18.49
C ILE A 373 10.43 8.81 -17.33
N VAL A 374 11.70 9.18 -17.47
CA VAL A 374 12.42 9.96 -16.46
C VAL A 374 11.83 11.37 -16.37
N MET A 375 11.72 12.05 -17.52
CA MET A 375 11.18 13.40 -17.59
C MET A 375 9.70 13.46 -17.17
N LEU A 376 8.89 12.45 -17.52
CA LEU A 376 7.50 12.34 -17.05
C LEU A 376 7.43 12.18 -15.53
N ARG A 377 8.25 11.30 -14.94
CA ARG A 377 8.32 11.15 -13.48
C ARG A 377 8.65 12.49 -12.82
N ASP A 378 9.67 13.19 -13.33
CA ASP A 378 10.16 14.44 -12.75
C ASP A 378 9.17 15.60 -12.94
N ALA A 379 8.44 15.62 -14.06
CA ALA A 379 7.35 16.54 -14.29
C ALA A 379 6.20 16.32 -13.30
N LEU A 380 5.79 15.07 -13.10
CA LEU A 380 4.73 14.72 -12.17
C LEU A 380 5.12 14.96 -10.71
N ASP A 381 6.37 14.73 -10.33
CA ASP A 381 6.87 14.97 -8.96
C ASP A 381 6.93 16.46 -8.63
N ARG A 382 7.25 17.30 -9.62
CA ARG A 382 7.18 18.77 -9.52
C ARG A 382 5.75 19.34 -9.58
N THR A 383 4.76 18.53 -9.94
CA THR A 383 3.38 19.00 -10.10
C THR A 383 2.64 18.99 -8.78
N GLU A 384 2.25 20.17 -8.29
CA GLU A 384 1.52 20.30 -7.04
C GLU A 384 0.20 19.51 -7.04
N GLY A 385 -0.07 18.78 -5.95
CA GLY A 385 -1.28 17.96 -5.82
C GLY A 385 -1.18 16.57 -6.46
N VAL A 386 0.01 16.16 -6.92
CA VAL A 386 0.32 14.78 -7.34
C VAL A 386 1.42 14.22 -6.45
N SER A 387 1.28 12.97 -6.01
CA SER A 387 2.35 12.23 -5.32
C SER A 387 2.69 10.98 -6.13
N VAL A 388 3.85 11.00 -6.79
CA VAL A 388 4.30 9.92 -7.67
C VAL A 388 4.93 8.79 -6.86
N ARG A 389 4.62 7.55 -7.24
CA ARG A 389 5.28 6.35 -6.73
C ARG A 389 5.70 5.48 -7.90
N THR A 390 6.92 4.96 -7.82
CA THR A 390 7.47 4.02 -8.81
C THR A 390 7.10 2.58 -8.49
N PHE A 391 7.00 1.76 -9.53
CA PHE A 391 6.52 0.39 -9.48
C PHE A 391 7.44 -0.54 -8.70
N THR A 392 6.85 -1.28 -7.77
CA THR A 392 7.37 -2.58 -7.32
C THR A 392 6.17 -3.49 -7.14
N TRP A 393 6.32 -4.81 -7.33
CA TRP A 393 5.22 -5.74 -7.07
C TRP A 393 4.63 -5.59 -5.67
N ARG A 394 5.48 -5.32 -4.67
CA ARG A 394 5.04 -5.05 -3.30
C ARG A 394 4.17 -3.78 -3.20
N ARG A 395 4.57 -2.67 -3.84
CA ARG A 395 3.76 -1.43 -3.85
C ARG A 395 2.48 -1.61 -4.67
N ALA A 396 2.55 -2.30 -5.81
CA ALA A 396 1.42 -2.57 -6.67
C ALA A 396 0.38 -3.50 -6.03
N LEU A 397 0.79 -4.48 -5.22
CA LEU A 397 -0.14 -5.41 -4.56
C LEU A 397 -0.55 -4.96 -3.15
N PHE A 398 0.32 -4.25 -2.41
CA PHE A 398 0.08 -3.91 -1.00
C PHE A 398 0.27 -2.43 -0.62
N GLY A 399 0.77 -1.58 -1.52
CA GLY A 399 0.99 -0.15 -1.28
C GLY A 399 -0.28 0.69 -1.42
N ARG A 400 -0.26 1.96 -0.96
CA ARG A 400 -1.38 2.91 -1.10
C ARG A 400 -1.18 3.81 -2.31
N TYR A 401 -2.14 3.81 -3.23
CA TYR A 401 -2.24 4.73 -4.36
C TYR A 401 -3.71 4.90 -4.71
N ASP A 402 -4.07 6.07 -5.22
CA ASP A 402 -5.42 6.46 -5.60
C ASP A 402 -5.68 6.17 -7.08
N VAL A 403 -4.64 6.24 -7.92
CA VAL A 403 -4.67 5.93 -9.35
C VAL A 403 -3.48 5.01 -9.71
N PHE A 404 -3.70 4.05 -10.61
CA PHE A 404 -2.60 3.30 -11.23
C PHE A 404 -2.42 3.80 -12.67
N HIS A 405 -1.22 4.28 -13.02
CA HIS A 405 -0.92 4.77 -14.35
C HIS A 405 -0.03 3.75 -15.09
N VAL A 406 -0.58 3.16 -16.16
CA VAL A 406 0.08 2.08 -16.93
C VAL A 406 0.66 2.59 -18.24
N HIS A 407 1.94 2.30 -18.43
CA HIS A 407 2.72 2.38 -19.67
C HIS A 407 3.10 0.97 -20.09
N TRP A 408 2.93 0.63 -21.37
CA TRP A 408 3.23 -0.69 -21.96
C TRP A 408 2.72 -1.87 -21.09
N PRO A 409 1.39 -2.07 -21.01
CA PRO A 409 0.78 -3.07 -20.11
C PRO A 409 1.33 -4.50 -20.31
N GLU A 410 1.84 -4.82 -21.50
CA GLU A 410 2.51 -6.08 -21.84
C GLU A 410 3.75 -6.39 -21.00
N ILE A 411 4.37 -5.39 -20.37
CA ILE A 411 5.52 -5.60 -19.49
C ILE A 411 5.11 -6.29 -18.18
N LEU A 412 3.89 -6.09 -17.70
CA LEU A 412 3.40 -6.67 -16.44
C LEU A 412 3.37 -8.21 -16.46
N PRO A 413 2.74 -8.86 -17.45
CA PRO A 413 2.69 -10.32 -17.54
C PRO A 413 3.97 -10.96 -18.12
N ARG A 414 4.93 -10.19 -18.63
CA ARG A 414 6.13 -10.73 -19.31
C ARG A 414 7.19 -11.21 -18.31
N GLY A 415 7.61 -12.47 -18.45
CA GLY A 415 8.73 -13.07 -17.72
C GLY A 415 9.89 -13.45 -18.64
N THR A 416 11.10 -13.59 -18.08
CA THR A 416 12.31 -13.98 -18.84
C THR A 416 12.55 -15.49 -18.87
N SER A 417 11.75 -16.28 -18.16
CA SER A 417 11.79 -17.75 -18.12
C SER A 417 10.39 -18.30 -17.84
N PRO A 418 10.09 -19.58 -18.14
CA PRO A 418 8.75 -20.14 -17.93
C PRO A 418 8.21 -19.96 -16.51
N LEU A 419 9.04 -20.24 -15.49
CA LEU A 419 8.68 -20.03 -14.09
C LEU A 419 8.43 -18.56 -13.75
N LYS A 420 9.27 -17.64 -14.25
CA LYS A 420 9.07 -16.20 -14.06
C LYS A 420 7.82 -15.71 -14.78
N THR A 421 7.50 -16.24 -15.95
CA THR A 421 6.28 -15.92 -16.70
C THR A 421 5.04 -16.35 -15.93
N LEU A 422 5.03 -17.57 -15.38
CA LEU A 422 3.94 -18.03 -14.52
C LEU A 422 3.76 -17.12 -13.29
N LEU A 423 4.85 -16.77 -12.60
CA LEU A 423 4.80 -15.85 -11.46
C LEU A 423 4.27 -14.46 -11.88
N ARG A 424 4.66 -13.97 -13.05
CA ARG A 424 4.18 -12.70 -13.62
C ARG A 424 2.70 -12.74 -13.98
N HIS A 425 2.22 -13.86 -14.52
CA HIS A 425 0.79 -14.07 -14.77
C HIS A 425 -0.01 -14.04 -13.46
N VAL A 426 0.41 -14.80 -12.44
CA VAL A 426 -0.27 -14.84 -11.13
C VAL A 426 -0.27 -13.46 -10.47
N THR A 427 0.86 -12.77 -10.45
CA THR A 427 0.96 -11.45 -9.81
C THR A 427 0.21 -10.36 -10.59
N THR A 428 0.18 -10.43 -11.93
CA THR A 428 -0.64 -9.54 -12.77
C THR A 428 -2.14 -9.81 -12.55
N ALA A 429 -2.56 -11.07 -12.50
CA ALA A 429 -3.94 -11.44 -12.20
C ALA A 429 -4.37 -10.91 -10.82
N ALA A 430 -3.51 -11.07 -9.80
CA ALA A 430 -3.74 -10.53 -8.45
C ALA A 430 -3.84 -8.99 -8.46
N LEU A 431 -3.03 -8.31 -9.27
CA LEU A 431 -3.07 -6.86 -9.42
C LEU A 431 -4.37 -6.38 -10.09
N VAL A 432 -4.81 -7.04 -11.15
CA VAL A 432 -6.09 -6.75 -11.81
C VAL A 432 -7.26 -7.02 -10.86
N ALA A 433 -7.25 -8.14 -10.17
CA ALA A 433 -8.26 -8.48 -9.15
C ALA A 433 -8.30 -7.41 -8.05
N ARG A 434 -7.13 -6.93 -7.58
CA ARG A 434 -7.02 -5.83 -6.64
C ARG A 434 -7.69 -4.56 -7.17
N TRP A 435 -7.41 -4.14 -8.40
CA TRP A 435 -8.03 -2.94 -8.97
C TRP A 435 -9.56 -3.06 -9.01
N ARG A 436 -10.09 -4.21 -9.42
CA ARG A 436 -11.54 -4.49 -9.44
C ARG A 436 -12.16 -4.46 -8.03
N LEU A 437 -11.54 -5.11 -7.05
CA LEU A 437 -12.05 -5.19 -5.67
C LEU A 437 -12.03 -3.82 -4.94
N THR A 438 -10.98 -3.03 -5.18
CA THR A 438 -10.79 -1.72 -4.57
C THR A 438 -11.47 -0.58 -5.34
N GLY A 439 -11.86 -0.83 -6.59
CA GLY A 439 -12.33 0.19 -7.52
C GLY A 439 -11.25 1.24 -7.79
N THR A 440 -9.99 0.83 -7.87
CA THR A 440 -8.88 1.74 -8.20
C THR A 440 -8.91 2.03 -9.69
N PRO A 441 -9.05 3.30 -10.13
CA PRO A 441 -9.01 3.63 -11.54
C PRO A 441 -7.61 3.36 -12.12
N VAL A 442 -7.58 2.73 -13.29
CA VAL A 442 -6.39 2.57 -14.11
C VAL A 442 -6.42 3.63 -15.21
N VAL A 443 -5.36 4.42 -15.32
CA VAL A 443 -5.13 5.33 -16.45
C VAL A 443 -4.09 4.68 -17.35
N ARG A 444 -4.26 4.71 -18.67
CA ARG A 444 -3.33 4.08 -19.63
C ARG A 444 -2.82 5.12 -20.62
N THR A 445 -1.50 5.30 -20.69
CA THR A 445 -0.89 6.04 -21.81
C THR A 445 -0.71 5.11 -23.00
N GLN A 446 -1.24 5.50 -24.16
CA GLN A 446 -1.18 4.73 -25.41
C GLN A 446 0.10 5.03 -26.18
N HIS A 447 1.08 4.11 -26.06
CA HIS A 447 2.36 4.22 -26.77
C HIS A 447 2.35 3.62 -28.17
N ASN A 448 1.48 2.63 -28.43
CA ASN A 448 1.30 1.95 -29.72
C ASN A 448 -0.17 1.56 -29.88
N ILE A 449 -0.68 1.51 -31.13
CA ILE A 449 -2.06 1.09 -31.44
C ILE A 449 -2.24 -0.43 -31.32
N ALA A 450 -1.21 -1.22 -31.67
CA ALA A 450 -1.22 -2.68 -31.52
C ALA A 450 0.02 -3.14 -30.75
N SER A 451 -0.18 -3.92 -29.68
CA SER A 451 0.89 -4.63 -28.99
C SER A 451 0.79 -6.13 -29.26
N HIS A 452 0.72 -6.53 -30.53
CA HIS A 452 0.34 -7.89 -30.90
C HIS A 452 1.25 -8.50 -31.95
N GLU A 453 2.45 -8.89 -31.53
CA GLU A 453 3.16 -9.99 -32.16
C GLU A 453 3.58 -10.99 -31.06
N GLY A 454 3.07 -12.23 -31.15
CA GLY A 454 3.60 -13.39 -30.42
C GLY A 454 3.12 -13.67 -29.00
N SER A 455 2.04 -13.06 -28.48
CA SER A 455 1.59 -13.31 -27.10
C SER A 455 0.76 -14.61 -26.97
N THR A 456 1.09 -15.45 -25.98
CA THR A 456 0.31 -16.65 -25.60
C THR A 456 -1.12 -16.31 -25.13
N GLY A 457 -2.05 -17.27 -25.22
CA GLY A 457 -3.47 -17.06 -24.87
C GLY A 457 -3.70 -16.55 -23.43
N ALA A 458 -2.90 -17.00 -22.45
CA ALA A 458 -2.98 -16.52 -21.07
C ALA A 458 -2.55 -15.04 -20.93
N THR A 459 -1.50 -14.63 -21.65
CA THR A 459 -1.02 -13.25 -21.67
C THR A 459 -2.09 -12.33 -22.26
N ARG A 460 -2.74 -12.77 -23.35
CA ARG A 460 -3.84 -12.03 -23.99
C ARG A 460 -4.99 -11.76 -23.03
N ARG A 461 -5.48 -12.80 -22.32
CA ARG A 461 -6.54 -12.66 -21.31
C ARG A 461 -6.20 -11.65 -20.21
N LEU A 462 -4.93 -11.59 -19.79
CA LEU A 462 -4.49 -10.61 -18.78
C LEU A 462 -4.47 -9.18 -19.34
N LEU A 463 -4.04 -9.01 -20.59
CA LEU A 463 -4.11 -7.71 -21.28
C LEU A 463 -5.55 -7.25 -21.43
N ASP A 464 -6.46 -8.12 -21.88
CA ASP A 464 -7.89 -7.81 -21.98
C ASP A 464 -8.48 -7.43 -20.61
N ALA A 465 -8.01 -8.07 -19.54
CA ALA A 465 -8.44 -7.77 -18.18
C ALA A 465 -7.91 -6.42 -17.67
N ILE A 466 -6.70 -6.00 -18.07
CA ILE A 466 -6.14 -4.67 -17.83
C ILE A 466 -6.92 -3.62 -18.63
N ASP A 467 -7.25 -3.90 -19.88
CA ASP A 467 -8.00 -2.99 -20.76
C ASP A 467 -9.42 -2.79 -20.24
N THR A 468 -10.05 -3.87 -19.77
CA THR A 468 -11.33 -3.80 -19.08
C THR A 468 -11.25 -2.91 -17.83
N ALA A 469 -10.13 -2.95 -17.09
CA ALA A 469 -9.92 -2.14 -15.89
C ALA A 469 -9.52 -0.67 -16.18
N THR A 470 -9.08 -0.36 -17.40
CA THR A 470 -8.60 0.96 -17.82
C THR A 470 -9.75 1.96 -17.90
N ARG A 471 -9.79 2.94 -17.01
CA ARG A 471 -10.91 3.88 -16.86
C ARG A 471 -10.78 5.13 -17.72
N LEU A 472 -9.55 5.52 -18.04
CA LEU A 472 -9.23 6.69 -18.85
C LEU A 472 -7.98 6.36 -19.68
N THR A 473 -7.97 6.73 -20.95
CA THR A 473 -6.77 6.63 -21.79
C THR A 473 -6.15 8.01 -22.00
N ILE A 474 -4.83 8.03 -22.14
CA ILE A 474 -4.05 9.19 -22.53
C ILE A 474 -3.42 8.87 -23.89
N ASP A 475 -3.59 9.74 -24.87
CA ASP A 475 -2.80 9.73 -26.10
C ASP A 475 -1.78 10.86 -26.13
N LEU A 476 -0.77 10.71 -26.98
CA LEU A 476 0.40 11.59 -27.00
C LEU A 476 0.48 12.51 -28.22
N ASN A 477 -0.52 12.49 -29.10
CA ASN A 477 -0.44 13.11 -30.43
C ASN A 477 -1.77 13.67 -30.99
N GLY A 478 -2.89 13.46 -30.30
CA GLY A 478 -4.24 13.87 -30.71
C GLY A 478 -4.86 13.05 -31.85
N ARG A 479 -4.17 12.03 -32.35
CA ARG A 479 -4.56 11.23 -33.53
C ARG A 479 -4.68 9.73 -33.23
N THR A 480 -4.22 9.29 -32.05
CA THR A 480 -4.35 7.88 -31.64
C THR A 480 -5.80 7.58 -31.28
N PRO A 481 -6.44 6.56 -31.88
CA PRO A 481 -7.81 6.20 -31.54
C PRO A 481 -7.99 5.82 -30.07
N ALA A 482 -9.21 5.99 -29.56
CA ALA A 482 -9.58 5.55 -28.23
C ALA A 482 -9.55 4.02 -28.11
N LEU A 483 -9.24 3.54 -26.91
CA LEU A 483 -9.36 2.13 -26.58
C LEU A 483 -10.83 1.80 -26.32
N GLY A 484 -11.57 1.47 -27.39
CA GLY A 484 -13.03 1.28 -27.34
C GLY A 484 -13.75 2.56 -26.90
N ASP A 485 -14.84 2.44 -26.14
CA ASP A 485 -15.66 3.59 -25.70
C ASP A 485 -15.11 4.30 -24.44
N ARG A 486 -13.81 4.17 -24.15
CA ARG A 486 -13.22 4.76 -22.94
C ARG A 486 -12.99 6.26 -23.13
N PRO A 487 -13.25 7.08 -22.10
CA PRO A 487 -12.84 8.48 -22.12
C PRO A 487 -11.34 8.59 -22.40
N GLN A 488 -10.97 9.55 -23.26
CA GLN A 488 -9.61 9.77 -23.71
C GLN A 488 -9.22 11.23 -23.52
N ARG A 489 -7.98 11.46 -23.10
CA ARG A 489 -7.34 12.78 -23.03
C ARG A 489 -6.09 12.81 -23.90
N THR A 490 -5.93 13.87 -24.68
CA THR A 490 -4.65 14.14 -25.36
C THR A 490 -3.74 14.88 -24.39
N ILE A 491 -2.57 14.30 -24.12
CA ILE A 491 -1.47 14.95 -23.41
C ILE A 491 -0.23 14.77 -24.26
N LEU A 492 0.18 15.83 -24.96
CA LEU A 492 1.22 15.74 -25.98
C LEU A 492 2.53 15.18 -25.40
N HIS A 493 3.22 14.37 -26.20
CA HIS A 493 4.56 13.90 -25.84
C HIS A 493 5.50 15.11 -25.62
N GLY A 494 6.13 15.16 -24.44
CA GLY A 494 7.06 16.25 -24.09
C GLY A 494 8.33 16.26 -24.93
N HIS A 495 8.97 17.43 -25.02
CA HIS A 495 10.28 17.60 -25.68
C HIS A 495 11.44 17.08 -24.82
N TYR A 496 12.65 17.00 -25.39
CA TYR A 496 13.87 16.51 -24.73
C TYR A 496 14.92 17.60 -24.45
N ARG A 497 14.60 18.89 -24.63
CA ARG A 497 15.53 20.00 -24.41
C ARG A 497 16.24 19.96 -23.06
N ASP A 498 15.49 19.77 -21.97
CA ASP A 498 16.09 19.70 -20.63
C ASP A 498 17.00 18.48 -20.44
N TRP A 499 16.71 17.37 -21.14
CA TRP A 499 17.52 16.15 -21.08
C TRP A 499 18.88 16.35 -21.74
N TYR A 500 18.89 16.93 -22.95
CA TYR A 500 20.12 17.16 -23.71
C TYR A 500 20.79 18.52 -23.44
N ARG A 501 20.31 19.30 -22.46
CA ARG A 501 20.84 20.63 -22.16
C ARG A 501 22.35 20.67 -21.94
N ALA A 502 22.90 19.63 -21.32
CA ALA A 502 24.34 19.51 -21.03
C ALA A 502 25.13 18.77 -22.11
N SER A 503 24.46 18.22 -23.13
CA SER A 503 25.10 17.43 -24.18
C SER A 503 25.75 18.31 -25.25
N PRO A 504 26.62 17.75 -26.12
CA PRO A 504 27.26 18.49 -27.20
C PRO A 504 26.25 19.02 -28.24
N HIS A 505 26.48 20.25 -28.71
CA HIS A 505 25.71 20.89 -29.78
C HIS A 505 26.64 21.29 -30.94
N PRO A 506 27.22 20.31 -31.68
CA PRO A 506 28.12 20.61 -32.78
C PRO A 506 27.40 21.36 -33.91
N ARG A 507 28.17 22.10 -34.72
CA ARG A 507 27.63 22.67 -35.97
C ARG A 507 27.31 21.55 -36.95
N ALA A 508 26.18 21.66 -37.62
CA ALA A 508 25.82 20.73 -38.68
C ALA A 508 26.82 20.78 -39.82
N VAL A 509 27.10 19.60 -40.38
CA VAL A 509 27.90 19.44 -41.59
C VAL A 509 26.96 19.59 -42.78
N PRO A 510 27.19 20.57 -43.69
CA PRO A 510 26.37 20.73 -44.88
C PRO A 510 26.30 19.43 -45.70
N GLY A 511 25.10 19.04 -46.09
CA GLY A 511 24.77 17.85 -46.86
C GLY A 511 24.72 16.56 -46.05
N ARG A 512 24.99 16.60 -44.74
CA ARG A 512 24.96 15.39 -43.90
C ARG A 512 23.55 15.05 -43.44
N LEU A 513 23.09 13.87 -43.82
CA LEU A 513 21.87 13.24 -43.37
C LEU A 513 22.16 12.34 -42.17
N GLY A 514 21.27 12.34 -41.19
CA GLY A 514 21.36 11.47 -40.02
C GLY A 514 20.16 10.52 -39.89
N CYS A 515 20.42 9.24 -39.68
CA CYS A 515 19.43 8.28 -39.19
C CYS A 515 19.95 7.65 -37.89
N ILE A 516 19.64 8.30 -36.76
CA ILE A 516 20.30 8.03 -35.47
C ILE A 516 19.34 7.30 -34.51
N GLY A 517 19.86 6.28 -33.84
CA GLY A 517 19.18 5.51 -32.80
C GLY A 517 19.00 4.04 -33.17
N MET A 518 18.02 3.38 -32.54
CA MET A 518 17.84 1.93 -32.70
C MET A 518 17.61 1.54 -34.17
N ILE A 519 18.44 0.65 -34.71
CA ILE A 519 18.36 0.19 -36.10
C ILE A 519 17.42 -1.03 -36.15
N ARG A 520 16.25 -0.88 -36.77
CA ARG A 520 15.16 -1.88 -36.78
C ARG A 520 14.54 -2.00 -38.18
N PRO A 521 14.07 -3.18 -38.62
CA PRO A 521 13.49 -3.36 -39.96
C PRO A 521 12.33 -2.40 -40.25
N TYR A 522 11.38 -2.27 -39.32
CA TYR A 522 10.21 -1.40 -39.49
C TYR A 522 10.55 0.10 -39.64
N LYS A 523 11.80 0.50 -39.38
CA LYS A 523 12.21 1.90 -39.53
C LYS A 523 12.53 2.32 -40.96
N GLY A 524 12.60 1.39 -41.91
CA GLY A 524 12.84 1.71 -43.33
C GLY A 524 14.23 2.28 -43.64
N ILE A 525 15.24 1.97 -42.83
CA ILE A 525 16.59 2.55 -42.96
C ILE A 525 17.26 2.11 -44.27
N ASP A 526 16.95 0.90 -44.73
CA ASP A 526 17.31 0.35 -46.02
C ASP A 526 16.85 1.24 -47.19
N THR A 527 15.62 1.75 -47.13
CA THR A 527 15.09 2.65 -48.18
C THR A 527 15.82 3.99 -48.22
N LEU A 528 16.29 4.49 -47.07
CA LEU A 528 17.11 5.70 -47.00
C LEU A 528 18.52 5.48 -47.55
N VAL A 529 19.15 4.34 -47.23
CA VAL A 529 20.46 4.00 -47.80
C VAL A 529 20.36 3.92 -49.33
N ALA A 530 19.37 3.19 -49.85
CA ALA A 530 19.13 3.12 -51.29
C ALA A 530 18.91 4.51 -51.92
N ALA A 531 18.06 5.35 -51.32
CA ALA A 531 17.80 6.70 -51.83
C ALA A 531 19.05 7.58 -51.91
N VAL A 532 20.03 7.42 -51.01
CA VAL A 532 21.29 8.18 -51.02
C VAL A 532 22.26 7.63 -52.06
N VAL A 533 22.37 6.31 -52.16
CA VAL A 533 23.18 5.64 -53.19
C VAL A 533 22.67 6.04 -54.59
N ASP A 534 21.36 5.94 -54.82
CA ASP A 534 20.70 6.27 -56.09
C ASP A 534 20.79 7.75 -56.47
N ALA A 535 20.87 8.67 -55.49
CA ALA A 535 20.86 10.11 -55.74
C ALA A 535 22.05 10.60 -56.58
N ALA A 536 23.18 9.87 -56.59
CA ALA A 536 24.45 10.26 -57.23
C ALA A 536 24.99 11.68 -56.89
N GLU A 537 24.40 12.38 -55.92
CA GLU A 537 24.82 13.72 -55.48
C GLU A 537 26.04 13.66 -54.57
N PRO A 538 27.23 14.16 -54.99
CA PRO A 538 28.47 14.05 -54.20
C PRO A 538 28.43 14.89 -52.92
N SER A 539 27.57 15.90 -52.87
CA SER A 539 27.43 16.81 -51.73
C SER A 539 26.63 16.23 -50.57
N ILE A 540 25.95 15.08 -50.76
CA ILE A 540 25.10 14.46 -49.74
C ILE A 540 25.84 13.27 -49.12
N SER A 541 25.88 13.22 -47.79
CA SER A 541 26.41 12.07 -47.02
C SER A 541 25.37 11.56 -46.03
N LEU A 542 25.43 10.28 -45.66
CA LEU A 542 24.51 9.64 -44.74
C LEU A 542 25.27 9.01 -43.57
N VAL A 543 24.87 9.34 -42.34
CA VAL A 543 25.31 8.65 -41.14
C VAL A 543 24.15 7.85 -40.56
N VAL A 544 24.32 6.52 -40.50
CA VAL A 544 23.43 5.61 -39.77
C VAL A 544 24.15 5.14 -38.52
N ALA A 545 23.73 5.64 -37.36
CA ALA A 545 24.39 5.32 -36.09
C ALA A 545 23.41 4.77 -35.06
N GLY A 546 23.75 3.64 -34.44
CA GLY A 546 22.99 3.07 -33.33
C GLY A 546 22.94 1.55 -33.32
N LYS A 547 22.17 0.99 -32.37
CA LYS A 547 22.22 -0.44 -32.05
C LYS A 547 21.33 -1.27 -32.99
N PRO A 548 21.89 -2.19 -33.82
CA PRO A 548 21.10 -3.10 -34.66
C PRO A 548 20.26 -4.08 -33.84
N LEU A 549 19.18 -4.58 -34.46
CA LEU A 549 18.37 -5.66 -33.89
C LEU A 549 19.20 -6.94 -33.77
N ASN A 550 19.90 -7.27 -34.86
CA ASN A 550 20.75 -8.43 -35.03
C ASN A 550 21.72 -8.16 -36.20
N GLU A 551 22.68 -9.06 -36.39
CA GLU A 551 23.68 -8.92 -37.45
C GLU A 551 23.07 -9.02 -38.86
N THR A 552 21.97 -9.75 -39.03
CA THR A 552 21.27 -9.87 -40.33
C THR A 552 20.77 -8.51 -40.84
N VAL A 553 20.18 -7.70 -39.96
CA VAL A 553 19.75 -6.34 -40.30
C VAL A 553 20.95 -5.48 -40.69
N MET A 554 22.08 -5.64 -39.99
CA MET A 554 23.27 -4.87 -40.30
C MET A 554 23.93 -5.28 -41.62
N ALA A 555 24.02 -6.59 -41.89
CA ALA A 555 24.50 -7.12 -43.16
C ALA A 555 23.64 -6.68 -44.34
N GLY A 556 22.31 -6.55 -44.15
CA GLY A 556 21.41 -5.96 -45.13
C GLY A 556 21.77 -4.51 -45.48
N LEU A 557 22.02 -3.68 -44.46
CA LEU A 557 22.41 -2.28 -44.67
C LEU A 557 23.79 -2.14 -45.30
N ARG A 558 24.77 -2.97 -44.93
CA ARG A 558 26.10 -2.99 -45.59
C ARG A 558 25.98 -3.34 -47.08
N ARG A 559 25.15 -4.34 -47.41
CA ARG A 559 24.89 -4.69 -48.82
C ARG A 559 24.19 -3.57 -49.59
N ALA A 560 23.24 -2.88 -48.96
CA ALA A 560 22.56 -1.74 -49.59
C ALA A 560 23.49 -0.53 -49.78
N ALA A 561 24.45 -0.32 -48.88
CA ALA A 561 25.44 0.76 -48.98
C ALA A 561 26.53 0.46 -50.03
N GLY A 562 26.91 -0.82 -50.20
CA GLY A 562 28.01 -1.21 -51.08
C GLY A 562 29.33 -0.55 -50.65
N ASP A 563 30.11 -0.11 -51.64
CA ASP A 563 31.37 0.62 -51.44
C ASP A 563 31.18 2.15 -51.51
N ASP A 564 29.94 2.66 -51.40
CA ASP A 564 29.67 4.10 -51.50
C ASP A 564 30.28 4.85 -50.29
N PRO A 565 31.29 5.71 -50.49
CA PRO A 565 31.98 6.39 -49.40
C PRO A 565 31.11 7.42 -48.69
N ARG A 566 29.95 7.77 -49.24
CA ARG A 566 29.00 8.74 -48.64
C ARG A 566 28.17 8.12 -47.53
N VAL A 567 28.08 6.79 -47.44
CA VAL A 567 27.24 6.09 -46.44
C VAL A 567 28.10 5.54 -45.30
N LEU A 568 28.02 6.16 -44.14
CA LEU A 568 28.75 5.76 -42.94
C LEU A 568 27.84 5.01 -41.97
N LEU A 569 28.13 3.72 -41.78
CA LEU A 569 27.42 2.84 -40.87
C LEU A 569 28.22 2.70 -39.55
N SER A 570 27.65 3.20 -38.45
CA SER A 570 28.26 3.18 -37.11
C SER A 570 27.43 2.33 -36.14
N PRO A 571 27.55 0.99 -36.17
CA PRO A 571 26.80 0.11 -35.28
C PRO A 571 27.31 0.24 -33.84
N GLY A 572 26.38 0.45 -32.90
CA GLY A 572 26.75 0.53 -31.50
C GLY A 572 25.64 1.11 -30.64
N PHE A 573 25.69 0.84 -29.34
CA PHE A 573 24.88 1.63 -28.41
C PHE A 573 25.51 3.03 -28.33
N LEU A 574 24.69 4.08 -28.45
CA LEU A 574 25.13 5.46 -28.31
C LEU A 574 24.78 5.93 -26.89
N SER A 575 25.75 6.53 -26.21
CA SER A 575 25.49 7.38 -25.05
C SER A 575 24.65 8.59 -25.44
N ASP A 576 24.07 9.29 -24.45
CA ASP A 576 23.25 10.47 -24.71
C ASP A 576 24.05 11.59 -25.39
N ASP A 577 25.33 11.76 -25.02
CA ASP A 577 26.22 12.75 -25.64
C ASP A 577 26.61 12.38 -27.06
N GLU A 578 26.90 11.11 -27.33
CA GLU A 578 27.13 10.64 -28.70
C GLU A 578 25.86 10.77 -29.55
N PHE A 579 24.70 10.44 -29.00
CA PHE A 579 23.43 10.60 -29.69
C PHE A 579 23.18 12.07 -30.05
N ALA A 580 23.37 12.99 -29.09
CA ALA A 580 23.22 14.42 -29.31
C ALA A 580 24.23 14.96 -30.33
N ALA A 581 25.50 14.55 -30.25
CA ALA A 581 26.54 14.94 -31.19
C ALA A 581 26.21 14.49 -32.63
N ARG A 582 25.82 13.23 -32.83
CA ARG A 582 25.46 12.70 -34.17
C ARG A 582 24.24 13.38 -34.77
N ILE A 583 23.26 13.70 -33.93
CA ILE A 583 22.11 14.50 -34.34
C ILE A 583 22.57 15.91 -34.76
N GLY A 584 23.35 16.60 -33.92
CA GLY A 584 23.84 17.97 -34.18
C GLY A 584 24.72 18.09 -35.42
N GLU A 585 25.55 17.08 -35.71
CA GLU A 585 26.39 17.00 -36.92
C GLU A 585 25.58 16.87 -38.22
N SER A 586 24.31 16.45 -38.13
CA SER A 586 23.45 16.27 -39.29
C SER A 586 22.75 17.58 -39.64
N GLU A 587 22.76 17.94 -40.93
CA GLU A 587 21.95 19.05 -41.46
C GLU A 587 20.46 18.69 -41.48
N LEU A 588 20.14 17.42 -41.78
CA LEU A 588 18.77 16.91 -41.81
C LEU A 588 18.70 15.51 -41.20
N ILE A 589 17.76 15.29 -40.28
CA ILE A 589 17.49 13.96 -39.72
C ILE A 589 16.38 13.28 -40.52
N VAL A 590 16.66 12.11 -41.09
CA VAL A 590 15.69 11.38 -41.92
C VAL A 590 15.17 10.16 -41.17
N LEU A 591 13.84 10.09 -41.03
CA LEU A 591 13.17 9.04 -40.26
C LEU A 591 12.11 8.37 -41.14
N PRO A 592 12.47 7.35 -41.94
CA PRO A 592 11.62 6.81 -43.02
C PRO A 592 10.56 5.79 -42.60
N TYR A 593 10.25 5.67 -41.31
CA TYR A 593 9.27 4.73 -40.75
C TYR A 593 7.79 4.99 -41.16
N PRO A 594 7.17 4.12 -41.99
CA PRO A 594 5.81 4.38 -42.51
C PRO A 594 4.73 4.56 -41.43
N ALA A 595 4.81 3.78 -40.35
CA ALA A 595 3.83 3.77 -39.25
C ALA A 595 4.30 4.58 -38.04
N MET A 596 4.63 5.86 -38.25
CA MET A 596 5.02 6.74 -37.14
C MET A 596 3.80 7.19 -36.33
N LEU A 597 3.62 6.59 -35.15
CA LEU A 597 2.55 6.92 -34.21
C LEU A 597 3.01 7.89 -33.12
N ASN A 598 4.16 7.62 -32.49
CA ASN A 598 4.71 8.47 -31.42
C ASN A 598 6.18 8.74 -31.71
N SER A 599 6.48 9.98 -32.07
CA SER A 599 7.73 10.37 -32.74
C SER A 599 8.85 10.75 -31.77
N GLY A 600 9.18 9.88 -30.81
CA GLY A 600 10.23 10.17 -29.83
C GLY A 600 11.57 10.57 -30.48
N GLY A 601 11.93 9.94 -31.61
CA GLY A 601 13.12 10.31 -32.39
C GLY A 601 13.02 11.66 -33.08
N ALA A 602 11.85 12.01 -33.66
CA ALA A 602 11.64 13.32 -34.27
C ALA A 602 11.68 14.43 -33.22
N LEU A 603 11.02 14.22 -32.07
CA LEU A 603 11.05 15.19 -30.96
C LEU A 603 12.45 15.33 -30.36
N ALA A 604 13.26 14.26 -30.32
CA ALA A 604 14.64 14.35 -29.89
C ALA A 604 15.49 15.19 -30.87
N ALA A 605 15.35 14.96 -32.17
CA ALA A 605 16.02 15.77 -33.20
C ALA A 605 15.61 17.26 -33.14
N LEU A 606 14.31 17.53 -33.08
CA LEU A 606 13.78 18.89 -32.92
C LEU A 606 14.23 19.55 -31.61
N SER A 607 14.40 18.78 -30.53
CA SER A 607 14.89 19.31 -29.25
C SER A 607 16.37 19.69 -29.28
N LEU A 608 17.13 19.13 -30.22
CA LEU A 608 18.53 19.46 -30.52
C LEU A 608 18.62 20.45 -31.69
N ASP A 609 17.52 21.15 -31.97
CA ASP A 609 17.38 22.16 -33.01
C ASP A 609 17.80 21.64 -34.40
N ARG A 610 17.44 20.38 -34.72
CA ARG A 610 17.67 19.78 -36.04
C ARG A 610 16.34 19.50 -36.76
N PRO A 611 16.21 19.89 -38.04
CA PRO A 611 15.03 19.60 -38.84
C PRO A 611 14.95 18.11 -39.19
N VAL A 612 13.73 17.64 -39.46
CA VAL A 612 13.42 16.23 -39.72
C VAL A 612 12.68 16.05 -41.05
N LEU A 613 12.99 14.97 -41.76
CA LEU A 613 12.24 14.47 -42.91
C LEU A 613 11.50 13.19 -42.51
N VAL A 614 10.18 13.19 -42.66
CA VAL A 614 9.30 12.12 -42.17
C VAL A 614 8.18 11.81 -43.18
N PRO A 615 7.58 10.60 -43.17
CA PRO A 615 6.45 10.29 -44.05
C PRO A 615 5.24 11.17 -43.77
N ASP A 616 4.47 11.52 -44.81
CA ASP A 616 3.19 12.25 -44.70
C ASP A 616 2.09 11.33 -44.16
N ASN A 617 1.72 11.53 -42.90
CA ASN A 617 0.60 10.88 -42.25
C ASN A 617 -0.08 11.85 -41.27
N PRO A 618 -1.26 11.52 -40.69
CA PRO A 618 -1.98 12.45 -39.82
C PRO A 618 -1.19 12.94 -38.59
N VAL A 619 -0.27 12.14 -38.04
CA VAL A 619 0.55 12.50 -36.88
C VAL A 619 1.68 13.45 -37.29
N THR A 620 2.38 13.14 -38.37
CA THR A 620 3.51 13.95 -38.83
C THR A 620 3.07 15.29 -39.41
N ARG A 621 1.90 15.32 -40.05
CA ARG A 621 1.29 16.56 -40.53
C ARG A 621 0.91 17.47 -39.36
N ALA A 622 0.32 16.92 -38.30
CA ALA A 622 0.03 17.68 -37.09
C ALA A 622 1.31 18.22 -36.43
N LEU A 623 2.40 17.45 -36.41
CA LEU A 623 3.69 17.93 -35.92
C LEU A 623 4.28 19.04 -36.81
N ALA A 624 4.14 18.95 -38.13
CA ALA A 624 4.57 19.98 -39.07
C ALA A 624 3.73 21.26 -38.97
N GLU A 625 2.43 21.14 -38.70
CA GLU A 625 1.53 22.27 -38.41
C GLU A 625 1.89 22.97 -37.10
N GLU A 626 2.32 22.20 -36.09
CA GLU A 626 2.73 22.74 -34.79
C GLU A 626 4.09 23.46 -34.85
N VAL A 627 5.10 22.83 -35.43
CA VAL A 627 6.51 23.28 -35.34
C VAL A 627 6.94 24.09 -36.57
N GLY A 628 6.19 23.98 -37.66
CA GLY A 628 6.48 24.61 -38.95
C GLY A 628 7.11 23.63 -39.94
N ARG A 629 6.78 23.80 -41.23
CA ARG A 629 7.28 22.94 -42.32
C ARG A 629 8.78 23.05 -42.54
N ASP A 630 9.41 24.12 -42.08
CA ASP A 630 10.87 24.32 -42.17
C ASP A 630 11.64 23.41 -41.23
N TRP A 631 10.99 22.95 -40.16
CA TRP A 631 11.55 22.00 -39.20
C TRP A 631 11.08 20.56 -39.45
N VAL A 632 9.93 20.38 -40.09
CA VAL A 632 9.33 19.07 -40.35
C VAL A 632 8.90 18.98 -41.82
N SER A 633 9.80 18.47 -42.65
CA SER A 633 9.51 18.16 -44.05
C SER A 633 8.80 16.81 -44.17
N LEU A 634 7.85 16.74 -45.12
CA LEU A 634 7.02 15.56 -45.35
C LEU A 634 7.30 14.96 -46.72
N PHE A 635 7.35 13.63 -46.82
CA PHE A 635 7.40 12.92 -48.11
C PHE A 635 6.23 11.94 -48.26
N ARG A 636 5.80 11.69 -49.49
CA ARG A 636 4.71 10.76 -49.82
C ARG A 636 5.25 9.55 -50.56
N GLY A 637 4.68 8.38 -50.27
CA GLY A 637 5.10 7.12 -50.89
C GLY A 637 6.48 6.64 -50.39
N PRO A 638 7.21 5.86 -51.20
CA PRO A 638 8.58 5.45 -50.84
C PRO A 638 9.51 6.66 -50.76
N LEU A 639 10.50 6.61 -49.88
CA LEU A 639 11.52 7.65 -49.79
C LEU A 639 12.38 7.63 -51.07
N THR A 640 12.55 8.79 -51.71
CA THR A 640 13.34 8.95 -52.93
C THR A 640 14.46 9.98 -52.76
N ALA A 641 15.48 9.90 -53.61
CA ALA A 641 16.55 10.90 -53.72
C ALA A 641 15.98 12.32 -53.86
N ALA A 642 15.01 12.52 -54.75
CA ALA A 642 14.38 13.81 -54.99
C ALA A 642 13.69 14.39 -53.74
N ALA A 643 13.06 13.54 -52.91
CA ALA A 643 12.44 13.97 -51.67
C ALA A 643 13.48 14.48 -50.66
N VAL A 644 14.63 13.81 -50.56
CA VAL A 644 15.76 14.21 -49.71
C VAL A 644 16.34 15.56 -50.16
N THR A 645 16.64 15.70 -51.45
CA THR A 645 17.21 16.94 -52.02
C THR A 645 16.23 18.12 -51.86
N THR A 646 14.94 17.88 -52.08
CA THR A 646 13.89 18.90 -51.88
C THR A 646 13.81 19.35 -50.42
N ALA A 647 13.87 18.40 -49.48
CA ALA A 647 13.85 18.70 -48.05
C ALA A 647 15.09 19.51 -47.62
N LEU A 648 16.29 19.12 -48.07
CA LEU A 648 17.52 19.88 -47.81
C LEU A 648 17.45 21.31 -48.36
N ALA A 649 16.98 21.48 -49.60
CA ALA A 649 16.81 22.81 -50.20
C ALA A 649 15.79 23.66 -49.42
N GLN A 650 14.72 23.04 -48.91
CA GLN A 650 13.75 23.72 -48.05
C GLN A 650 14.41 24.21 -46.76
N VAL A 651 15.06 23.31 -46.03
CA VAL A 651 15.72 23.59 -44.75
C VAL A 651 16.74 24.74 -44.85
N ARG A 652 17.55 24.75 -45.92
CA ARG A 652 18.56 25.80 -46.16
C ARG A 652 17.98 27.19 -46.41
N ARG A 653 16.76 27.29 -46.97
CA ARG A 653 16.11 28.58 -47.27
C ARG A 653 15.57 29.28 -46.03
N THR A 654 15.23 28.53 -44.99
CA THR A 654 14.50 29.05 -43.83
C THR A 654 15.32 29.06 -42.54
N HIS A 655 16.63 28.82 -42.61
CA HIS A 655 17.45 28.66 -41.41
C HIS A 655 17.77 29.97 -40.66
N GLY A 656 17.01 30.18 -39.58
CA GLY A 656 17.33 31.05 -38.45
C GLY A 656 16.43 30.69 -37.24
N GLY A 657 17.03 30.44 -36.07
CA GLY A 657 16.29 30.20 -34.82
C GLY A 657 16.18 28.72 -34.39
N ARG A 658 15.17 28.42 -33.56
CA ARG A 658 14.89 27.10 -32.97
C ARG A 658 13.41 26.73 -33.16
N PRO A 659 13.05 25.44 -33.28
CA PRO A 659 11.66 25.02 -33.42
C PRO A 659 10.85 25.42 -32.19
N SER A 660 9.60 25.89 -32.35
CA SER A 660 8.74 26.09 -31.18
C SER A 660 8.24 24.73 -30.68
N LEU A 661 8.44 24.46 -29.40
CA LEU A 661 7.99 23.23 -28.71
C LEU A 661 7.22 23.57 -27.43
N ASP A 662 6.69 24.80 -27.33
CA ASP A 662 6.10 25.36 -26.11
C ASP A 662 4.84 24.59 -25.66
N ALA A 663 4.09 24.03 -26.62
CA ALA A 663 2.96 23.17 -26.34
C ALA A 663 3.35 21.82 -25.69
N ARG A 664 4.64 21.47 -25.73
CA ARG A 664 5.21 20.19 -25.26
C ARG A 664 6.05 20.36 -23.99
N GLU A 665 5.89 21.49 -23.30
CA GLU A 665 6.53 21.76 -22.02
C GLU A 665 6.09 20.79 -20.93
N TRP A 666 7.05 20.27 -20.18
CA TRP A 666 6.80 19.26 -19.15
C TRP A 666 5.95 19.78 -17.98
N GLY A 667 6.03 21.08 -17.68
CA GLY A 667 5.17 21.71 -16.68
C GLY A 667 3.69 21.62 -17.04
N ARG A 668 3.36 21.84 -18.32
CA ARG A 668 2.00 21.69 -18.85
C ARG A 668 1.57 20.22 -18.86
N ALA A 669 2.43 19.32 -19.34
CA ALA A 669 2.14 17.89 -19.33
C ALA A 669 1.83 17.38 -17.90
N GLY A 670 2.57 17.85 -16.89
CA GLY A 670 2.32 17.50 -15.48
C GLY A 670 0.94 17.96 -14.99
N GLN A 671 0.54 19.19 -15.31
CA GLN A 671 -0.79 19.74 -15.00
C GLN A 671 -1.92 18.93 -15.67
N GLU A 672 -1.79 18.64 -16.97
CA GLU A 672 -2.78 17.86 -17.73
C GLU A 672 -2.92 16.43 -17.18
N HIS A 673 -1.81 15.81 -16.76
CA HIS A 673 -1.86 14.49 -16.09
C HIS A 673 -2.58 14.57 -14.75
N ARG A 674 -2.36 15.61 -13.94
CA ARG A 674 -3.09 15.82 -12.68
C ARG A 674 -4.59 15.88 -12.92
N GLU A 675 -5.02 16.60 -13.95
CA GLU A 675 -6.43 16.68 -14.34
C GLU A 675 -6.98 15.32 -14.79
N ALA A 676 -6.23 14.59 -15.62
CA ALA A 676 -6.58 13.23 -16.03
C ALA A 676 -6.76 12.30 -14.82
N TYR A 677 -5.87 12.38 -13.82
CA TYR A 677 -5.99 11.58 -12.60
C TYR A 677 -7.22 11.96 -11.76
N ARG A 678 -7.54 13.25 -11.65
CA ARG A 678 -8.74 13.74 -10.96
C ARG A 678 -10.02 13.30 -11.69
N GLU A 679 -10.02 13.34 -13.02
CA GLU A 679 -11.14 12.85 -13.83
C GLU A 679 -11.36 11.35 -13.65
N ALA A 680 -10.30 10.55 -13.74
CA ALA A 680 -10.38 9.12 -13.53
C ALA A 680 -10.97 8.76 -12.14
N LEU A 681 -10.66 9.57 -11.13
CA LEU A 681 -11.24 9.48 -9.79
C LEU A 681 -12.71 9.92 -9.72
N ARG A 682 -13.13 10.97 -10.43
CA ARG A 682 -14.54 11.39 -10.50
C ARG A 682 -15.42 10.35 -11.17
N LEU A 683 -14.95 9.81 -12.31
CA LEU A 683 -15.65 8.78 -13.05
C LEU A 683 -15.96 7.57 -12.14
N ARG A 684 -15.12 7.26 -11.15
CA ARG A 684 -15.36 6.20 -10.15
C ARG A 684 -16.71 6.38 -9.40
N GLY A 685 -17.11 7.61 -9.11
CA GLY A 685 -18.35 7.94 -8.39
C GLY A 685 -19.61 7.58 -9.18
N ASP A 686 -19.68 7.97 -10.45
CA ASP A 686 -20.88 7.84 -11.28
C ASP A 686 -21.25 6.39 -11.60
N SER A 687 -20.26 5.49 -11.63
CA SER A 687 -20.50 4.06 -11.85
C SER A 687 -21.30 3.42 -10.71
N SER A 688 -21.12 3.91 -9.49
CA SER A 688 -21.85 3.43 -8.30
C SER A 688 -23.29 3.96 -8.25
N HIS A 689 -23.56 5.13 -8.82
CA HIS A 689 -24.91 5.67 -8.98
C HIS A 689 -25.68 5.01 -10.13
N ARG A 690 -25.03 4.69 -11.26
CA ARG A 690 -25.67 3.98 -12.39
C ARG A 690 -26.11 2.55 -12.02
N SER A 691 -25.36 1.82 -11.19
CA SER A 691 -25.77 0.47 -10.76
C SER A 691 -26.96 0.49 -9.79
N GLY A 692 -27.04 1.49 -8.90
CA GLY A 692 -28.17 1.68 -7.98
C GLY A 692 -29.47 2.08 -8.70
N ARG A 693 -29.36 2.87 -9.77
CA ARG A 693 -30.51 3.33 -10.57
C ARG A 693 -31.07 2.23 -11.48
N ARG A 694 -30.22 1.37 -12.07
CA ARG A 694 -30.66 0.16 -12.80
C ARG A 694 -31.28 -0.91 -11.89
N ALA A 695 -30.79 -1.05 -10.65
CA ALA A 695 -31.39 -1.95 -9.68
C ALA A 695 -32.79 -1.46 -9.20
N ARG A 696 -32.98 -0.14 -9.08
CA ARG A 696 -34.30 0.46 -8.78
C ARG A 696 -35.27 0.41 -9.96
N SER A 697 -34.82 0.62 -11.20
CA SER A 697 -35.73 0.53 -12.37
C SER A 697 -36.18 -0.91 -12.64
N ARG A 698 -35.34 -1.92 -12.37
CA ARG A 698 -35.74 -3.33 -12.44
C ARG A 698 -36.72 -3.76 -11.35
N ARG A 699 -36.68 -3.15 -10.16
CA ARG A 699 -37.68 -3.38 -9.11
C ARG A 699 -39.02 -2.70 -9.39
N SER A 700 -39.01 -1.52 -10.02
CA SER A 700 -40.23 -0.80 -10.40
C SER A 700 -40.99 -1.46 -11.55
N ALA A 701 -40.30 -2.18 -12.44
CA ALA A 701 -40.92 -2.91 -13.55
C ALA A 701 -41.51 -4.27 -13.15
N ALA A 702 -41.20 -4.77 -11.95
CA ALA A 702 -41.66 -6.08 -11.45
C ALA A 702 -42.93 -6.01 -10.58
N THR A 703 -43.50 -4.81 -10.38
CA THR A 703 -44.68 -4.58 -9.53
C THR A 703 -45.87 -3.96 -10.26
N ALA A 704 -45.84 -3.90 -11.60
CA ALA A 704 -47.01 -3.48 -12.37
C ALA A 704 -47.91 -4.70 -12.67
N PRO A 705 -49.21 -4.68 -12.34
CA PRO A 705 -50.12 -5.77 -12.68
C PRO A 705 -50.37 -5.83 -14.21
N PRO A 706 -50.64 -7.02 -14.78
CA PRO A 706 -50.82 -7.17 -16.22
C PRO A 706 -52.13 -6.52 -16.66
N ALA A 707 -52.05 -5.72 -17.73
CA ALA A 707 -53.22 -5.15 -18.39
C ALA A 707 -53.92 -6.22 -19.25
N VAL A 708 -55.24 -6.30 -19.11
CA VAL A 708 -56.15 -7.14 -19.89
C VAL A 708 -56.26 -6.60 -21.33
N PRO A 709 -56.21 -7.43 -22.38
CA PRO A 709 -56.36 -6.95 -23.75
C PRO A 709 -57.84 -6.86 -24.13
N SER A 710 -58.32 -5.65 -24.42
CA SER A 710 -59.57 -5.43 -25.15
C SER A 710 -59.28 -5.34 -26.63
N GLY A 711 -59.97 -6.17 -27.42
CA GLY A 711 -59.86 -6.22 -28.88
C GLY A 711 -60.29 -4.94 -29.58
N GLY A 712 -59.76 -4.75 -30.77
CA GLY A 712 -60.12 -3.68 -31.70
C GLY A 712 -59.48 -3.94 -33.05
N SER A 713 -60.33 -4.11 -34.05
CA SER A 713 -60.05 -4.58 -35.41
C SER A 713 -59.42 -3.54 -36.34
N ALA A 714 -58.79 -4.08 -37.38
CA ALA A 714 -58.91 -3.68 -38.79
C ALA A 714 -57.86 -2.73 -39.42
N HIS A 715 -57.52 -3.14 -40.64
CA HIS A 715 -56.96 -2.42 -41.78
C HIS A 715 -55.44 -2.18 -41.87
N ASP A 716 -54.77 -3.23 -42.37
CA ASP A 716 -54.18 -3.30 -43.72
C ASP A 716 -54.15 -1.98 -44.55
N THR A 717 -52.96 -1.47 -44.85
CA THR A 717 -52.55 -1.11 -46.23
C THR A 717 -51.06 -0.77 -46.29
N ALA A 718 -50.45 -1.32 -47.34
CA ALA A 718 -49.03 -1.29 -47.67
C ALA A 718 -48.47 0.10 -48.03
N ARG A 719 -47.22 0.34 -47.62
CA ARG A 719 -46.06 0.53 -48.53
C ARG A 719 -44.74 0.49 -47.78
#